data_AF-A0A1R2B5K4-F1
#
_entry.id   AF-A0A1R2B5K4-F1
#
_cell.length_a   1.000
_cell.length_b   1.000
_cell.length_c   1.000
_cell.angle_alpha   90.00
_cell.angle_beta   90.00
_cell.angle_gamma   90.00
#
_symmetry.space_group_name_H-M   'P 1'
#
loop_
_entity.id
_entity.type
_entity.pdbx_description
1 polymer ?
#
loop_
_entity_poly.entity_id
_entity_poly.type
_entity_poly.pdbx_seq_one_letter_code
_entity_poly.pdbx_strand_id
1 'polypeptide(L)'
;MSFCTRSIIEQKSKAFIKFTSNGLQMNNLRKHTKQTLKINDRVAKLSYGETISIYSSEGSIKAEILFEQQVVEGDIDVILVGKVLNLEKTGNLNGIGMGIVFSKEKRILYIGEVKGLKGGSIKFTDYEDYNKLVESIKDVGISQVSYDLKILLSTMTLINSKIRYQQNINLPQDISETLTELVNILNTNCSIRNNDLNTLKNNLAKIIPEKCYWEFLEMFLEFYFIRRLPAFASRKIIKGFTQDYKVEDILKLFTKYQITDDTLNSEIESRQSMFYEKYSSLIDDEDDITEWDLMTWINQILKQKDKINNSLFQLLDKDDKFFKGKFLNYRDPNTQRTIIADYIEDFAKNAQEITIKFSGFHSMLIKFSENQIQIESNLYKEKGLSNYFFRTAQLSANNKIQNSNKVIISDSSQSIHSGEYTLKRLKDRVKRQVKFIFLIVNEYIIQTFTLENTENLYKIKIYLSKISIKPMRIKIIKNNVSVEEYISYEDMDKFIRVSIFDIKKICEPLSVLMPHIIIDFYEDANRRKIQQLALIKGKLERLRIRLINSKEKRIQILEEYINRNLTEITPEFVARLEDKSFSIRSVLLNLTAKYYEELFIIKTPEEILLRLALQAQYEALVNKKSSFDVQQTMELISESKKYADQIRGKQIVIILGSTGSGKSTASCYLMKAEMRTYITQLGDDAIEIANRNCVDEYPKICHSIGKSDNLYARGYKLSVCLKNKTPIQLMLCDCPGFRDTRGIEYELCKNLSIDRAIKSAGCIKGIIFVIQYNAFLQDGGQPVLESFQNLIDIIPGLLEEESLLDSVFILITKVSDKININTITERIRTHINEIELLIEYQSSNYDASDALQYKYQMWSKIQQINATGHLFIVNFGDFRQRKKILNAIYKSQNIHISKFSSAIVSKELYKNYADFIEIETHSWIKIVFPNFLKHLPEKITEKIQELEKNLILIDSNSNKIKSKRIEELNKGHNKDIINLEKEINNLNEKNKILNEEIVQLKKERKFMALSIYDNLKVLENLCEFCSSLNYGTLGQVRNESLESAREYIAYYTENISIIKREIFQELY
;
A
#
# COMPACT_ATOMS: atom_id res chain seq x y z
N MET A 1 17.64 -79.52 27.70
CA MET A 1 17.47 -78.41 28.65
C MET A 1 18.55 -77.36 28.38
N SER A 2 18.14 -76.09 28.29
CA SER A 2 18.86 -74.78 28.36
C SER A 2 20.12 -74.56 27.50
N PHE A 3 20.13 -73.61 26.53
CA PHE A 3 20.32 -72.12 26.66
C PHE A 3 21.69 -71.75 27.30
N CYS A 4 22.51 -70.79 26.87
CA CYS A 4 22.33 -69.56 26.08
C CYS A 4 23.70 -68.95 25.63
N THR A 5 23.71 -68.26 24.49
CA THR A 5 24.46 -67.06 24.04
C THR A 5 25.91 -66.72 24.48
N ARG A 6 26.79 -66.50 23.49
CA ARG A 6 27.39 -65.19 23.10
C ARG A 6 28.43 -65.39 21.99
N SER A 7 28.21 -64.81 20.81
CA SER A 7 29.20 -64.79 19.71
C SER A 7 29.52 -63.36 19.27
N ILE A 8 30.83 -63.04 19.37
CA ILE A 8 31.68 -62.44 18.32
C ILE A 8 31.26 -61.05 17.83
N ILE A 9 32.00 -60.01 18.29
CA ILE A 9 32.83 -59.11 17.46
C ILE A 9 33.91 -58.53 18.42
N GLU A 10 34.86 -59.38 18.78
CA GLU A 10 36.26 -58.98 18.98
C GLU A 10 36.91 -59.12 17.60
N GLN A 11 37.16 -58.02 16.86
CA GLN A 11 38.26 -58.00 15.87
C GLN A 11 38.63 -56.66 15.21
N LYS A 12 38.24 -55.47 15.72
CA LYS A 12 38.79 -54.19 15.21
C LYS A 12 39.00 -53.10 16.27
N SER A 13 39.69 -53.43 17.36
CA SER A 13 40.15 -52.45 18.37
C SER A 13 41.64 -52.57 18.72
N LYS A 14 42.48 -53.01 17.76
CA LYS A 14 43.94 -53.13 17.96
C LYS A 14 44.83 -52.28 17.04
N ALA A 15 44.31 -51.31 16.30
CA ALA A 15 45.17 -50.40 15.54
C ALA A 15 44.51 -49.03 15.29
N PHE A 16 44.51 -48.14 16.30
CA PHE A 16 44.71 -46.67 16.12
C PHE A 16 44.69 -45.84 17.42
N ILE A 17 45.04 -46.41 18.58
CA ILE A 17 45.40 -45.60 19.75
C ILE A 17 46.73 -46.13 20.28
N LYS A 18 47.83 -45.61 19.73
CA LYS A 18 49.13 -45.74 20.37
C LYS A 18 49.19 -44.62 21.42
N PHE A 19 48.81 -44.94 22.66
CA PHE A 19 49.20 -44.12 23.80
C PHE A 19 50.73 -44.17 23.88
N THR A 20 51.41 -43.13 23.40
CA THR A 20 52.82 -42.92 23.76
C THR A 20 52.84 -42.31 25.16
N SER A 21 52.83 -43.18 26.18
CA SER A 21 53.29 -42.82 27.53
C SER A 21 54.82 -42.64 27.61
N ASN A 22 55.53 -42.85 26.51
CA ASN A 22 56.96 -42.57 26.40
C ASN A 22 57.19 -41.40 25.45
N GLY A 23 57.58 -40.25 26.02
CA GLY A 23 58.13 -39.14 25.24
C GLY A 23 57.56 -37.74 25.52
N LEU A 24 57.01 -37.44 26.69
CA LEU A 24 56.95 -36.05 27.15
C LEU A 24 58.16 -35.80 28.04
N GLN A 25 59.17 -35.10 27.51
CA GLN A 25 60.17 -34.48 28.37
C GLN A 25 59.46 -33.36 29.16
N MET A 26 58.96 -33.72 30.35
CA MET A 26 58.30 -32.82 31.32
C MET A 26 59.25 -31.76 31.92
N ASN A 27 60.46 -31.59 31.38
CA ASN A 27 61.55 -30.84 32.01
C ASN A 27 61.45 -29.31 31.86
N ASN A 28 60.41 -28.78 31.21
CA ASN A 28 60.39 -27.38 30.76
C ASN A 28 59.35 -26.47 31.43
N LEU A 29 58.31 -27.01 32.06
CA LEU A 29 57.40 -26.20 32.90
C LEU A 29 57.95 -26.20 34.33
N ARG A 30 58.35 -25.02 34.85
CA ARG A 30 58.67 -24.87 36.27
C ARG A 30 57.44 -25.25 37.10
N LYS A 31 57.62 -26.08 38.14
CA LYS A 31 56.55 -26.45 39.09
C LYS A 31 55.80 -25.17 39.51
N HIS A 32 54.49 -25.14 39.25
CA HIS A 32 53.55 -24.09 39.66
C HIS A 32 53.61 -22.72 38.95
N THR A 33 54.31 -22.56 37.80
CA THR A 33 54.16 -21.33 37.00
C THR A 33 53.07 -21.50 35.93
N LYS A 34 51.96 -20.77 36.05
CA LYS A 34 50.85 -20.79 35.08
C LYS A 34 51.24 -20.04 33.81
N GLN A 35 50.97 -20.64 32.66
CA GLN A 35 51.27 -20.05 31.35
C GLN A 35 50.02 -20.07 30.48
N THR A 36 49.73 -18.95 29.81
CA THR A 36 48.63 -18.91 28.85
C THR A 36 48.95 -19.83 27.67
N LEU A 37 48.06 -20.79 27.42
CA LEU A 37 48.17 -21.70 26.29
C LEU A 37 48.08 -20.91 24.99
N LYS A 38 49.09 -21.10 24.12
CA LYS A 38 49.09 -20.56 22.76
C LYS A 38 49.19 -21.70 21.76
N ILE A 39 48.54 -21.54 20.61
CA ILE A 39 48.67 -22.42 19.45
C ILE A 39 49.14 -21.56 18.28
N ASN A 40 50.30 -21.89 17.71
CA ASN A 40 50.94 -21.12 16.64
C ASN A 40 51.00 -19.62 16.99
N ASP A 41 51.54 -19.31 18.17
CA ASP A 41 51.68 -17.97 18.76
C ASP A 41 50.38 -17.22 19.11
N ARG A 42 49.21 -17.81 18.86
CA ARG A 42 47.91 -17.21 19.17
C ARG A 42 47.36 -17.77 20.47
N VAL A 43 46.85 -16.90 21.33
CA VAL A 43 46.19 -17.30 22.59
C VAL A 43 45.02 -18.23 22.28
N ALA A 44 45.07 -19.42 22.87
CA ALA A 44 44.00 -20.39 22.78
C ALA A 44 42.77 -19.91 23.56
N LYS A 45 41.61 -19.97 22.91
CA LYS A 45 40.32 -19.60 23.53
C LYS A 45 39.28 -20.70 23.35
N LEU A 46 38.40 -20.86 24.33
CA LEU A 46 37.19 -21.67 24.22
C LEU A 46 36.06 -20.91 23.51
N SER A 47 34.92 -21.59 23.31
CA SER A 47 33.80 -21.09 22.50
C SER A 47 33.20 -19.76 22.96
N TYR A 48 33.34 -19.39 24.24
CA TYR A 48 32.83 -18.13 24.79
C TYR A 48 33.94 -17.10 25.03
N GLY A 49 35.14 -17.34 24.50
CA GLY A 49 36.27 -16.41 24.57
C GLY A 49 37.14 -16.57 25.82
N GLU A 50 36.88 -17.57 26.67
CA GLU A 50 37.68 -17.91 27.84
C GLU A 50 39.11 -18.26 27.42
N THR A 51 40.10 -17.72 28.12
CA THR A 51 41.52 -18.06 27.92
C THR A 51 41.89 -19.26 28.78
N ILE A 52 42.85 -20.05 28.31
CA ILE A 52 43.30 -21.26 29.01
C ILE A 52 44.71 -21.00 29.54
N SER A 53 44.92 -21.24 30.83
CA SER A 53 46.26 -21.29 31.42
C SER A 53 46.61 -22.73 31.78
N ILE A 54 47.82 -23.16 31.46
CA ILE A 54 48.34 -24.48 31.76
C ILE A 54 49.51 -24.43 32.73
N TYR A 55 49.67 -25.47 33.55
CA TYR A 55 50.72 -25.60 34.55
C TYR A 55 51.03 -27.08 34.80
N SER A 56 52.21 -27.38 35.33
CA SER A 56 52.54 -28.73 35.79
C SER A 56 52.23 -28.87 37.28
N SER A 57 51.51 -29.93 37.65
CA SER A 57 51.21 -30.30 39.03
C SER A 57 51.36 -31.82 39.18
N GLU A 58 52.13 -32.26 40.18
CA GLU A 58 52.28 -33.69 40.54
C GLU A 58 52.60 -34.64 39.37
N GLY A 59 53.38 -34.19 38.38
CA GLY A 59 53.76 -35.03 37.24
C GLY A 59 52.69 -35.14 36.15
N SER A 60 51.65 -34.30 36.20
CA SER A 60 50.63 -34.12 35.15
C SER A 60 50.58 -32.67 34.67
N ILE A 61 50.01 -32.42 33.49
CA ILE A 61 49.70 -31.08 33.02
C ILE A 61 48.25 -30.80 33.41
N LYS A 62 48.05 -29.67 34.10
CA LYS A 62 46.74 -29.17 34.51
C LYS A 62 46.43 -27.87 33.77
N ALA A 63 45.15 -27.52 33.71
CA ALA A 63 44.67 -26.28 33.14
C ALA A 63 43.69 -25.54 34.06
N GLU A 64 43.63 -24.23 33.89
CA GLU A 64 42.58 -23.36 34.37
C GLU A 64 41.94 -22.63 33.20
N ILE A 65 40.62 -22.53 33.24
CA ILE A 65 39.82 -21.73 32.32
C ILE A 65 39.55 -20.39 32.98
N LEU A 66 39.91 -19.32 32.28
CA LEU A 66 39.83 -17.96 32.76
C LEU A 66 38.88 -17.15 31.88
N PHE A 67 37.88 -16.54 32.49
CA PHE A 67 37.05 -15.51 31.85
C PHE A 67 37.30 -14.20 32.56
N GLU A 68 37.68 -13.15 31.82
CA GLU A 68 38.03 -11.84 32.40
C GLU A 68 39.03 -11.92 33.57
N GLN A 69 40.05 -12.79 33.44
CA GLN A 69 41.09 -13.06 34.45
C GLN A 69 40.60 -13.77 35.73
N GLN A 70 39.32 -14.12 35.84
CA GLN A 70 38.80 -14.94 36.93
C GLN A 70 38.80 -16.42 36.54
N VAL A 71 39.23 -17.30 37.47
CA VAL A 71 39.22 -18.75 37.27
C VAL A 71 37.76 -19.23 37.31
N VAL A 72 37.24 -19.61 36.16
CA VAL A 72 35.90 -20.21 36.01
C VAL A 72 35.94 -21.69 36.37
N GLU A 73 37.05 -22.35 36.06
CA GLU A 73 37.24 -23.78 36.31
C GLU A 73 38.74 -24.08 36.43
N GLY A 74 39.18 -24.78 37.50
CA GLY A 74 40.59 -25.07 37.77
C GLY A 74 40.89 -26.56 38.03
N ASP A 75 42.17 -26.93 38.03
CA ASP A 75 42.67 -28.31 38.16
C ASP A 75 42.16 -29.29 37.08
N ILE A 76 41.93 -28.76 35.87
CA ILE A 76 41.46 -29.53 34.71
C ILE A 76 42.60 -30.42 34.20
N ASP A 77 42.36 -31.70 34.00
CA ASP A 77 43.34 -32.62 33.41
C ASP A 77 43.59 -32.31 31.94
N VAL A 78 44.84 -32.18 31.53
CA VAL A 78 45.19 -31.93 30.13
C VAL A 78 45.66 -33.22 29.47
N ILE A 79 44.97 -33.62 28.40
CA ILE A 79 45.33 -34.78 27.58
C ILE A 79 45.80 -34.30 26.21
N LEU A 80 47.05 -34.57 25.88
CA LEU A 80 47.59 -34.31 24.55
C LEU A 80 47.22 -35.46 23.60
N VAL A 81 46.66 -35.14 22.43
CA VAL A 81 46.14 -36.12 21.46
C VAL A 81 46.83 -35.93 20.11
N GLY A 82 47.39 -37.00 19.52
CA GLY A 82 48.05 -36.93 18.20
C GLY A 82 49.58 -37.09 18.27
N LYS A 83 50.31 -36.61 17.24
CA LYS A 83 51.79 -36.70 17.19
C LYS A 83 52.42 -36.00 18.40
N VAL A 84 53.61 -36.44 18.81
CA VAL A 84 54.35 -35.92 19.98
C VAL A 84 54.41 -34.39 19.93
N LEU A 85 53.66 -33.75 20.81
CA LEU A 85 53.60 -32.29 20.94
C LEU A 85 54.63 -31.84 21.97
N ASN A 86 55.61 -31.06 21.54
CA ASN A 86 56.52 -30.38 22.45
C ASN A 86 55.87 -29.08 22.90
N LEU A 87 55.46 -29.04 24.16
CA LEU A 87 55.00 -27.82 24.80
C LEU A 87 56.23 -26.97 25.16
N GLU A 88 56.37 -25.81 24.53
CA GLU A 88 57.50 -24.91 24.79
C GLU A 88 57.45 -24.36 26.22
N LYS A 89 58.60 -23.87 26.72
CA LYS A 89 58.70 -23.15 28.01
C LYS A 89 57.77 -21.93 28.13
N THR A 90 57.08 -21.54 27.07
CA THR A 90 56.20 -20.38 26.96
C THR A 90 54.71 -20.74 26.98
N GLY A 91 54.36 -22.03 27.01
CA GLY A 91 52.98 -22.50 26.90
C GLY A 91 52.47 -22.51 25.45
N ASN A 92 53.37 -22.34 24.48
CA ASN A 92 53.06 -22.34 23.06
C ASN A 92 53.20 -23.74 22.46
N LEU A 93 52.24 -24.09 21.60
CA LEU A 93 52.19 -25.32 20.83
C LEU A 93 52.21 -24.97 19.34
N ASN A 94 53.23 -25.45 18.64
CA ASN A 94 53.38 -25.24 17.21
C ASN A 94 53.00 -26.52 16.44
N GLY A 95 52.04 -26.43 15.53
CA GLY A 95 51.51 -27.58 14.79
C GLY A 95 50.39 -27.24 13.81
N ILE A 96 50.24 -28.03 12.75
CA ILE A 96 49.24 -27.80 11.69
C ILE A 96 47.97 -28.60 12.01
N GLY A 97 46.83 -27.91 12.13
CA GLY A 97 45.56 -28.57 12.45
C GLY A 97 45.35 -28.85 13.95
N MET A 98 46.07 -28.11 14.80
CA MET A 98 45.91 -28.14 16.25
C MET A 98 44.57 -27.55 16.69
N GLY A 99 43.89 -28.22 17.62
CA GLY A 99 42.65 -27.74 18.23
C GLY A 99 42.53 -28.13 19.71
N ILE A 100 41.51 -27.56 20.37
CA ILE A 100 41.26 -27.74 21.80
C ILE A 100 39.78 -28.04 22.03
N VAL A 101 39.48 -29.01 22.90
CA VAL A 101 38.12 -29.29 23.40
C VAL A 101 38.15 -29.45 24.90
N PHE A 102 37.30 -28.70 25.59
CA PHE A 102 37.08 -28.83 27.02
C PHE A 102 35.82 -29.65 27.29
N SER A 103 35.97 -30.77 27.99
CA SER A 103 34.86 -31.57 28.51
C SER A 103 34.58 -31.15 29.94
N LYS A 104 33.54 -30.32 30.13
CA LYS A 104 33.15 -29.81 31.45
C LYS A 104 32.77 -30.92 32.42
N GLU A 105 32.02 -31.92 31.95
CA GLU A 105 31.59 -33.08 32.77
C GLU A 105 32.76 -33.90 33.31
N LYS A 106 33.80 -34.10 32.49
CA LYS A 106 34.97 -34.91 32.88
C LYS A 106 36.09 -34.09 33.51
N ARG A 107 35.98 -32.75 33.46
CA ARG A 107 37.06 -31.80 33.79
C ARG A 107 38.37 -32.16 33.07
N ILE A 108 38.27 -32.46 31.76
CA ILE A 108 39.40 -32.79 30.89
C ILE A 108 39.48 -31.80 29.72
N LEU A 109 40.69 -31.31 29.44
CA LEU A 109 41.03 -30.50 28.29
C LEU A 109 41.86 -31.33 27.30
N TYR A 110 41.29 -31.63 26.14
CA TYR A 110 41.98 -32.32 25.05
C TYR A 110 42.66 -31.30 24.15
N ILE A 111 43.95 -31.50 23.87
CA ILE A 111 44.75 -30.61 22.99
C ILE A 111 45.48 -31.46 21.96
N GLY A 112 45.27 -31.23 20.67
CA GLY A 112 45.81 -32.15 19.68
C GLY A 112 45.60 -31.84 18.20
N GLU A 113 46.35 -32.55 17.34
CA GLU A 113 46.11 -32.66 15.90
C GLU A 113 45.03 -33.73 15.66
N VAL A 114 43.75 -33.34 15.72
CA VAL A 114 42.64 -34.26 15.41
C VAL A 114 41.73 -33.63 14.35
N LYS A 115 41.53 -34.33 13.23
CA LYS A 115 40.51 -33.99 12.22
C LYS A 115 39.15 -33.84 12.92
N GLY A 116 38.64 -32.61 12.99
CA GLY A 116 37.33 -32.30 13.57
C GLY A 116 37.35 -31.30 14.74
N LEU A 117 38.52 -30.97 15.30
CA LEU A 117 38.64 -29.87 16.26
C LEU A 117 38.63 -28.54 15.49
N LYS A 118 37.76 -27.60 15.88
CA LYS A 118 37.54 -26.31 15.20
C LYS A 118 38.87 -25.53 15.05
N GLY A 119 39.47 -25.55 13.86
CA GLY A 119 40.69 -24.79 13.58
C GLY A 119 41.43 -25.10 12.28
N GLY A 120 41.12 -26.18 11.56
CA GLY A 120 41.75 -26.48 10.27
C GLY A 120 41.01 -25.85 9.08
N SER A 121 41.54 -24.75 8.52
CA SER A 121 41.17 -24.31 7.18
C SER A 121 41.79 -25.25 6.14
N ILE A 122 41.02 -26.22 5.67
CA ILE A 122 41.38 -26.95 4.44
C ILE A 122 40.99 -26.05 3.27
N LYS A 123 41.99 -25.59 2.50
CA LYS A 123 41.76 -25.21 1.10
C LYS A 123 41.51 -26.52 0.37
N PHE A 124 40.30 -26.70 -0.15
CA PHE A 124 39.94 -27.85 -0.99
C PHE A 124 40.70 -27.69 -2.30
N THR A 125 41.70 -28.54 -2.54
CA THR A 125 42.51 -28.51 -3.75
C THR A 125 42.11 -29.58 -4.77
N ASP A 126 41.19 -30.51 -4.43
CA ASP A 126 40.87 -31.62 -5.33
C ASP A 126 39.38 -32.01 -5.41
N TYR A 127 38.99 -32.46 -6.59
CA TYR A 127 37.63 -32.88 -7.00
C TYR A 127 36.99 -33.89 -6.03
N GLU A 128 37.83 -34.73 -5.41
CA GLU A 128 37.42 -35.80 -4.51
C GLU A 128 36.86 -35.29 -3.17
N ASP A 129 37.33 -34.14 -2.67
CA ASP A 129 36.82 -33.56 -1.42
C ASP A 129 35.51 -32.78 -1.65
N TYR A 130 35.29 -32.26 -2.87
CA TYR A 130 33.98 -31.76 -3.30
C TYR A 130 32.99 -32.91 -3.47
N ASN A 131 33.41 -34.04 -4.06
CA ASN A 131 32.57 -35.23 -4.15
C ASN A 131 32.20 -35.76 -2.77
N LYS A 132 33.12 -35.76 -1.79
CA LYS A 132 32.78 -36.10 -0.39
C LYS A 132 31.81 -35.12 0.25
N LEU A 133 31.80 -33.83 -0.13
CA LEU A 133 30.78 -32.88 0.34
C LEU A 133 29.41 -33.19 -0.29
N VAL A 134 29.38 -33.44 -1.60
CA VAL A 134 28.16 -33.83 -2.32
C VAL A 134 27.64 -35.16 -1.78
N GLU A 135 28.52 -36.16 -1.59
CA GLU A 135 28.21 -37.43 -0.93
C GLU A 135 27.77 -37.22 0.50
N SER A 136 28.37 -36.32 1.29
CA SER A 136 27.88 -36.05 2.65
C SER A 136 26.48 -35.40 2.67
N ILE A 137 26.11 -34.63 1.64
CA ILE A 137 24.76 -34.08 1.49
C ILE A 137 23.79 -35.20 1.06
N LYS A 138 24.25 -36.15 0.24
CA LYS A 138 23.52 -37.38 -0.13
C LYS A 138 23.37 -38.35 1.06
N ASP A 139 24.40 -38.49 1.88
CA ASP A 139 24.50 -39.38 3.05
C ASP A 139 23.75 -38.85 4.28
N VAL A 140 23.59 -37.51 4.40
CA VAL A 140 22.63 -36.92 5.36
C VAL A 140 21.17 -37.18 4.91
N GLY A 141 20.97 -37.77 3.73
CA GLY A 141 19.74 -38.50 3.39
C GLY A 141 18.47 -37.65 3.36
N ILE A 142 18.52 -36.33 3.28
CA ILE A 142 17.34 -35.48 3.55
C ILE A 142 16.21 -35.69 2.53
N SER A 143 16.52 -36.08 1.28
CA SER A 143 15.51 -36.47 0.29
C SER A 143 14.91 -37.85 0.56
N GLN A 144 15.73 -38.82 0.96
CA GLN A 144 15.31 -40.17 1.34
C GLN A 144 14.50 -40.15 2.64
N VAL A 145 14.93 -39.41 3.66
CA VAL A 145 14.26 -39.22 4.96
C VAL A 145 12.93 -38.51 4.78
N SER A 146 12.83 -37.52 3.89
CA SER A 146 11.55 -36.87 3.59
C SER A 146 10.57 -37.83 2.90
N TYR A 147 11.06 -38.64 1.97
CA TYR A 147 10.28 -39.69 1.30
C TYR A 147 9.85 -40.79 2.29
N ASP A 148 10.78 -41.26 3.11
CA ASP A 148 10.62 -42.28 4.13
C ASP A 148 9.69 -41.82 5.26
N LEU A 149 9.77 -40.54 5.68
CA LEU A 149 8.81 -39.94 6.60
C LEU A 149 7.41 -39.84 5.99
N LYS A 150 7.29 -39.47 4.70
CA LYS A 150 5.99 -39.44 4.01
C LYS A 150 5.39 -40.85 3.89
N ILE A 151 6.21 -41.86 3.60
CA ILE A 151 5.80 -43.27 3.62
C ILE A 151 5.39 -43.68 5.03
N LEU A 152 6.20 -43.41 6.04
CA LEU A 152 5.91 -43.73 7.43
C LEU A 152 4.61 -43.10 7.89
N LEU A 153 4.41 -41.80 7.64
CA LEU A 153 3.16 -41.12 7.94
C LEU A 153 2.00 -41.79 7.20
N SER A 154 2.16 -42.13 5.91
CA SER A 154 1.11 -42.84 5.16
C SER A 154 0.71 -44.17 5.82
N THR A 155 1.65 -44.89 6.44
CA THR A 155 1.40 -46.15 7.18
C THR A 155 0.74 -45.96 8.55
N MET A 156 0.66 -44.73 9.08
CA MET A 156 0.00 -44.47 10.36
C MET A 156 -1.50 -44.80 10.28
N THR A 157 -1.94 -45.73 11.12
CA THR A 157 -3.32 -46.20 11.22
C THR A 157 -3.74 -46.32 12.68
N LEU A 158 -5.04 -46.27 12.94
CA LEU A 158 -5.63 -46.49 14.26
C LEU A 158 -6.08 -47.95 14.41
N ILE A 159 -5.53 -48.65 15.40
CA ILE A 159 -5.94 -50.01 15.77
C ILE A 159 -6.26 -50.00 17.27
N ASN A 160 -7.52 -50.31 17.62
CA ASN A 160 -8.01 -50.28 19.01
C ASN A 160 -7.76 -48.93 19.71
N SER A 161 -8.07 -47.83 19.02
CA SER A 161 -7.85 -46.46 19.51
C SER A 161 -6.38 -46.09 19.79
N LYS A 162 -5.42 -46.88 19.30
CA LYS A 162 -3.99 -46.59 19.36
C LYS A 162 -3.39 -46.42 17.96
N ILE A 163 -2.54 -45.42 17.79
CA ILE A 163 -1.75 -45.17 16.60
C ILE A 163 -0.71 -46.28 16.45
N ARG A 164 -0.68 -46.90 15.26
CA ARG A 164 0.31 -47.88 14.81
C ARG A 164 0.91 -47.40 13.48
N TYR A 165 2.18 -47.74 13.24
CA TYR A 165 2.89 -47.42 12.00
C TYR A 165 4.00 -48.45 11.76
N GLN A 166 4.55 -48.49 10.54
CA GLN A 166 5.61 -49.42 10.17
C GLN A 166 6.96 -48.95 10.72
N GLN A 167 7.58 -49.75 11.61
CA GLN A 167 8.85 -49.38 12.29
C GLN A 167 10.11 -49.59 11.43
N ASN A 168 10.02 -50.32 10.32
CA ASN A 168 11.17 -50.67 9.46
C ASN A 168 11.31 -49.71 8.28
N ILE A 169 11.53 -48.43 8.56
CA ILE A 169 11.78 -47.40 7.54
C ILE A 169 13.16 -46.82 7.82
N ASN A 170 13.94 -46.48 6.78
CA ASN A 170 15.33 -45.99 6.87
C ASN A 170 15.43 -44.57 7.47
N LEU A 171 14.82 -44.36 8.64
CA LEU A 171 14.91 -43.11 9.38
C LEU A 171 16.14 -43.07 10.29
N PRO A 172 16.79 -41.90 10.44
CA PRO A 172 17.76 -41.66 11.50
C PRO A 172 17.20 -42.06 12.87
N GLN A 173 18.06 -42.66 13.69
CA GLN A 173 17.67 -43.26 14.96
C GLN A 173 17.03 -42.24 15.93
N ASP A 174 17.53 -41.01 15.97
CA ASP A 174 17.01 -39.89 16.75
C ASP A 174 15.59 -39.47 16.35
N ILE A 175 15.31 -39.44 15.04
CA ILE A 175 13.97 -39.16 14.51
C ILE A 175 13.01 -40.32 14.84
N SER A 176 13.48 -41.56 14.69
CA SER A 176 12.70 -42.75 15.02
C SER A 176 12.34 -42.81 16.51
N GLU A 177 13.29 -42.48 17.39
CA GLU A 177 13.10 -42.42 18.85
C GLU A 177 12.09 -41.33 19.23
N THR A 178 12.24 -40.11 18.69
CA THR A 178 11.34 -38.98 18.95
C THR A 178 9.91 -39.26 18.49
N LEU A 179 9.76 -39.86 17.31
CA LEU A 179 8.45 -40.26 16.79
C LEU A 179 7.81 -41.36 17.65
N THR A 180 8.62 -42.33 18.10
CA THR A 180 8.16 -43.39 19.00
C THR A 180 7.65 -42.82 20.31
N GLU A 181 8.39 -41.87 20.89
CA GLU A 181 8.01 -41.17 22.11
C GLU A 181 6.71 -40.38 21.92
N LEU A 182 6.60 -39.59 20.85
CA LEU A 182 5.38 -38.86 20.51
C LEU A 182 4.17 -39.78 20.39
N VAL A 183 4.29 -40.89 19.64
CA VAL A 183 3.21 -41.86 19.45
C VAL A 183 2.84 -42.54 20.77
N ASN A 184 3.81 -42.80 21.64
CA ASN A 184 3.54 -43.34 22.97
C ASN A 184 2.79 -42.32 23.84
N ILE A 185 3.22 -41.06 23.89
CA ILE A 185 2.53 -39.98 24.61
C ILE A 185 1.07 -39.88 24.13
N LEU A 186 0.87 -39.85 22.82
CA LEU A 186 -0.43 -39.77 22.17
C LEU A 186 -1.32 -40.98 22.51
N ASN A 187 -0.77 -42.19 22.46
CA ASN A 187 -1.51 -43.42 22.78
C ASN A 187 -1.83 -43.58 24.27
N THR A 188 -1.09 -42.92 25.15
CA THR A 188 -1.25 -43.04 26.61
C THR A 188 -2.17 -41.95 27.16
N ASN A 189 -2.08 -40.75 26.62
CA ASN A 189 -2.71 -39.56 27.19
C ASN A 189 -3.93 -39.07 26.40
N CYS A 190 -4.19 -39.62 25.21
CA CYS A 190 -5.26 -39.11 24.34
C CYS A 190 -6.14 -40.26 23.79
N SER A 191 -7.45 -40.06 23.80
CA SER A 191 -8.38 -40.87 23.00
C SER A 191 -8.44 -40.29 21.59
N ILE A 192 -7.70 -40.90 20.66
CA ILE A 192 -7.50 -40.36 19.31
C ILE A 192 -8.52 -40.98 18.36
N ARG A 193 -9.37 -40.16 17.73
CA ARG A 193 -10.27 -40.61 16.67
C ARG A 193 -9.56 -40.54 15.33
N ASN A 194 -10.13 -41.22 14.33
CA ASN A 194 -9.54 -41.28 12.98
C ASN A 194 -9.37 -39.88 12.35
N ASN A 195 -10.28 -38.95 12.64
CA ASN A 195 -10.16 -37.56 12.19
C ASN A 195 -8.98 -36.83 12.86
N ASP A 196 -8.72 -37.11 14.13
CA ASP A 196 -7.61 -36.51 14.88
C ASP A 196 -6.27 -37.04 14.33
N LEU A 197 -6.19 -38.34 14.01
CA LEU A 197 -5.04 -38.95 13.34
C LEU A 197 -4.84 -38.39 11.92
N ASN A 198 -5.89 -38.25 11.12
CA ASN A 198 -5.77 -37.65 9.78
C ASN A 198 -5.31 -36.20 9.85
N THR A 199 -5.79 -35.44 10.83
CA THR A 199 -5.34 -34.06 11.08
C THR A 199 -3.86 -34.04 11.47
N LEU A 200 -3.42 -34.95 12.34
CA LEU A 200 -2.02 -35.12 12.72
C LEU A 200 -1.14 -35.50 11.52
N LYS A 201 -1.55 -36.50 10.72
CA LYS A 201 -0.84 -36.93 9.49
C LYS A 201 -0.65 -35.76 8.54
N ASN A 202 -1.72 -35.00 8.32
CA ASN A 202 -1.68 -33.83 7.43
C ASN A 202 -0.80 -32.71 7.99
N ASN A 203 -0.83 -32.48 9.31
CA ASN A 203 0.02 -31.48 9.95
C ASN A 203 1.50 -31.87 9.92
N LEU A 204 1.82 -33.14 10.16
CA LEU A 204 3.19 -33.66 10.10
C LEU A 204 3.72 -33.70 8.66
N ALA A 205 2.90 -34.11 7.69
CA ALA A 205 3.28 -34.18 6.29
C ALA A 205 3.60 -32.80 5.70
N LYS A 206 2.90 -31.75 6.15
CA LYS A 206 3.16 -30.35 5.78
C LYS A 206 4.50 -29.81 6.29
N ILE A 207 5.13 -30.47 7.26
CA ILE A 207 6.43 -30.06 7.82
C ILE A 207 7.59 -30.71 7.05
N ILE A 208 7.33 -31.68 6.16
CA ILE A 208 8.35 -32.42 5.39
C ILE A 208 8.65 -31.74 4.04
N PRO A 209 9.92 -31.37 3.72
CA PRO A 209 10.30 -30.74 2.44
C PRO A 209 9.96 -31.60 1.18
N GLU A 210 9.76 -30.97 0.01
CA GLU A 210 9.45 -31.68 -1.26
C GLU A 210 10.69 -32.22 -2.02
N LYS A 211 10.52 -33.28 -2.82
CA LYS A 211 11.60 -33.97 -3.59
C LYS A 211 12.21 -33.08 -4.69
N CYS A 212 11.38 -32.33 -5.41
CA CYS A 212 11.79 -31.44 -6.51
C CYS A 212 12.75 -30.32 -6.07
N TYR A 213 12.67 -29.89 -4.82
CA TYR A 213 13.57 -28.91 -4.22
C TYR A 213 15.04 -29.36 -4.24
N TRP A 214 15.29 -30.66 -4.03
CA TRP A 214 16.65 -31.22 -3.95
C TRP A 214 17.27 -31.48 -5.32
N GLU A 215 16.48 -31.89 -6.32
CA GLU A 215 16.95 -32.12 -7.69
C GLU A 215 17.41 -30.82 -8.35
N PHE A 216 16.69 -29.71 -8.13
CA PHE A 216 17.13 -28.37 -8.56
C PHE A 216 18.40 -27.90 -7.86
N LEU A 217 18.54 -28.18 -6.55
CA LEU A 217 19.75 -27.83 -5.80
C LEU A 217 20.95 -28.67 -6.27
N GLU A 218 20.77 -29.95 -6.59
CA GLU A 218 21.83 -30.82 -7.13
C GLU A 218 22.31 -30.35 -8.51
N MET A 219 21.37 -30.08 -9.43
CA MET A 219 21.66 -29.49 -10.75
C MET A 219 22.47 -28.20 -10.59
N PHE A 220 22.05 -27.33 -9.67
CA PHE A 220 22.71 -26.06 -9.41
C PHE A 220 24.13 -26.24 -8.85
N LEU A 221 24.34 -27.18 -7.93
CA LEU A 221 25.66 -27.46 -7.36
C LEU A 221 26.64 -28.03 -8.40
N GLU A 222 26.16 -28.71 -9.44
CA GLU A 222 27.00 -29.28 -10.50
C GLU A 222 27.65 -28.23 -11.43
N PHE A 223 27.22 -26.98 -11.37
CA PHE A 223 27.86 -25.90 -12.11
C PHE A 223 29.32 -25.71 -11.69
N TYR A 224 30.21 -25.62 -12.70
CA TYR A 224 31.65 -25.62 -12.47
C TYR A 224 32.14 -24.42 -11.66
N PHE A 225 31.49 -23.25 -11.78
CA PHE A 225 31.83 -22.09 -10.97
C PHE A 225 31.56 -22.33 -9.47
N ILE A 226 30.55 -23.11 -9.09
CA ILE A 226 30.30 -23.48 -7.68
C ILE A 226 31.37 -24.43 -7.15
N ARG A 227 31.82 -25.36 -8.00
CA ARG A 227 32.92 -26.29 -7.68
C ARG A 227 34.23 -25.56 -7.39
N ARG A 228 34.41 -24.36 -7.95
CA ARG A 228 35.59 -23.50 -7.73
C ARG A 228 35.49 -22.63 -6.47
N LEU A 229 34.34 -22.57 -5.82
CA LEU A 229 34.19 -21.80 -4.58
C LEU A 229 34.89 -22.49 -3.41
N PRO A 230 35.45 -21.72 -2.45
CA PRO A 230 35.91 -22.29 -1.19
C PRO A 230 34.75 -23.02 -0.48
N ALA A 231 34.98 -24.19 0.12
CA ALA A 231 33.89 -24.97 0.72
C ALA A 231 33.08 -24.22 1.79
N PHE A 232 33.68 -23.26 2.52
CA PHE A 232 32.90 -22.42 3.45
C PHE A 232 31.88 -21.54 2.71
N ALA A 233 32.20 -21.11 1.49
CA ALA A 233 31.33 -20.34 0.61
C ALA A 233 30.20 -21.22 0.08
N SER A 234 30.54 -22.41 -0.45
CA SER A 234 29.56 -23.39 -0.92
C SER A 234 28.61 -23.80 0.22
N ARG A 235 29.13 -24.06 1.43
CA ARG A 235 28.31 -24.35 2.63
C ARG A 235 27.40 -23.18 3.01
N LYS A 236 27.86 -21.93 2.90
CA LYS A 236 27.01 -20.76 3.16
C LYS A 236 25.90 -20.61 2.12
N ILE A 237 26.19 -20.87 0.85
CA ILE A 237 25.19 -20.87 -0.23
C ILE A 237 24.16 -21.97 0.02
N ILE A 238 24.59 -23.21 0.28
CA ILE A 238 23.71 -24.33 0.62
C ILE A 238 22.87 -24.02 1.86
N LYS A 239 23.48 -23.45 2.91
CA LYS A 239 22.77 -23.00 4.12
C LYS A 239 21.75 -21.91 3.81
N GLY A 240 22.06 -21.00 2.88
CA GLY A 240 21.13 -19.98 2.40
C GLY A 240 19.89 -20.58 1.75
N PHE A 241 20.05 -21.56 0.86
CA PHE A 241 18.91 -22.24 0.25
C PHE A 241 18.11 -23.06 1.28
N THR A 242 18.80 -23.82 2.13
CA THR A 242 18.15 -24.76 3.07
C THR A 242 17.50 -24.08 4.30
N GLN A 243 17.94 -22.89 4.69
CA GLN A 243 17.34 -22.11 5.80
C GLN A 243 16.35 -21.06 5.29
N ASP A 244 15.55 -20.43 6.17
CA ASP A 244 14.54 -19.41 5.80
C ASP A 244 15.17 -18.06 5.43
N TYR A 245 16.22 -18.11 4.61
CA TYR A 245 16.88 -16.90 4.11
C TYR A 245 16.00 -16.28 3.03
N LYS A 246 16.03 -14.96 2.95
CA LYS A 246 15.38 -14.26 1.85
C LYS A 246 16.19 -14.46 0.58
N VAL A 247 15.53 -14.38 -0.57
CA VAL A 247 16.14 -14.37 -1.90
C VAL A 247 17.32 -13.37 -1.95
N GLU A 248 17.16 -12.19 -1.33
CA GLU A 248 18.21 -11.16 -1.30
C GLU A 248 19.47 -11.59 -0.54
N ASP A 249 19.34 -12.40 0.52
CA ASP A 249 20.50 -12.86 1.30
C ASP A 249 21.28 -13.92 0.53
N ILE A 250 20.58 -14.72 -0.26
CA ILE A 250 21.19 -15.62 -1.23
C ILE A 250 21.90 -14.79 -2.30
N LEU A 251 21.24 -13.85 -2.98
CA LEU A 251 21.87 -12.97 -3.97
C LEU A 251 23.11 -12.25 -3.44
N LYS A 252 23.10 -11.76 -2.19
CA LYS A 252 24.29 -11.17 -1.54
C LYS A 252 25.43 -12.16 -1.39
N LEU A 253 25.14 -13.43 -1.11
CA LEU A 253 26.15 -14.49 -1.09
C LEU A 253 26.75 -14.70 -2.48
N PHE A 254 25.92 -14.76 -3.53
CA PHE A 254 26.41 -14.90 -4.91
C PHE A 254 27.28 -13.73 -5.34
N THR A 255 26.79 -12.50 -5.09
CA THR A 255 27.52 -11.25 -5.36
C THR A 255 28.87 -11.24 -4.62
N LYS A 256 28.88 -11.65 -3.36
CA LYS A 256 30.09 -11.73 -2.53
C LYS A 256 31.15 -12.68 -3.13
N TYR A 257 30.73 -13.71 -3.85
CA TYR A 257 31.64 -14.66 -4.49
C TYR A 257 31.79 -14.43 -6.00
N GLN A 258 31.41 -13.25 -6.49
CA GLN A 258 31.57 -12.81 -7.88
C GLN A 258 30.89 -13.75 -8.90
N ILE A 259 29.78 -14.38 -8.52
CA ILE A 259 28.98 -15.17 -9.45
C ILE A 259 27.99 -14.22 -10.12
N THR A 260 28.19 -13.98 -11.42
CA THR A 260 27.33 -13.10 -12.25
C THR A 260 26.45 -13.93 -13.19
N ASP A 261 25.42 -13.29 -13.76
CA ASP A 261 24.58 -13.91 -14.81
C ASP A 261 25.44 -14.38 -16.01
N ASP A 262 26.43 -13.60 -16.43
CA ASP A 262 27.33 -13.98 -17.53
C ASP A 262 28.16 -15.25 -17.21
N THR A 263 28.60 -15.39 -15.95
CA THR A 263 29.37 -16.55 -15.51
C THR A 263 28.51 -17.81 -15.50
N LEU A 264 27.24 -17.66 -15.15
CA LEU A 264 26.23 -18.72 -15.14
C LEU A 264 25.86 -19.10 -16.59
N ASN A 265 25.54 -18.12 -17.43
CA ASN A 265 25.10 -18.30 -18.81
C ASN A 265 26.19 -18.93 -19.67
N SER A 266 27.43 -18.48 -19.57
CA SER A 266 28.55 -19.07 -20.32
C SER A 266 28.79 -20.55 -19.98
N GLU A 267 28.69 -20.92 -18.70
CA GLU A 267 28.79 -22.32 -18.27
C GLU A 267 27.61 -23.15 -18.81
N ILE A 268 26.38 -22.60 -18.74
CA ILE A 268 25.18 -23.25 -19.27
C ILE A 268 25.30 -23.45 -20.78
N GLU A 269 25.65 -22.41 -21.55
CA GLU A 269 25.85 -22.48 -23.00
C GLU A 269 26.88 -23.56 -23.37
N SER A 270 28.00 -23.62 -22.62
CA SER A 270 29.06 -24.60 -22.89
C SER A 270 28.66 -26.05 -22.61
N ARG A 271 27.60 -26.29 -21.83
CA ARG A 271 27.19 -27.62 -21.35
C ARG A 271 25.70 -27.90 -21.54
N GLN A 272 25.02 -27.09 -22.36
CA GLN A 272 23.56 -27.08 -22.48
C GLN A 272 23.03 -28.47 -22.82
N SER A 273 23.57 -29.10 -23.89
CA SER A 273 23.13 -30.43 -24.33
C SER A 273 23.21 -31.49 -23.24
N MET A 274 24.27 -31.47 -22.42
CA MET A 274 24.47 -32.41 -21.32
C MET A 274 23.45 -32.18 -20.17
N PHE A 275 23.14 -30.92 -19.86
CA PHE A 275 22.15 -30.58 -18.82
C PHE A 275 20.72 -30.92 -19.25
N TYR A 276 20.32 -30.63 -20.49
CA TYR A 276 19.01 -30.99 -21.01
C TYR A 276 18.82 -32.51 -21.04
N GLU A 277 19.85 -33.27 -21.41
CA GLU A 277 19.76 -34.74 -21.41
C GLU A 277 19.54 -35.29 -19.99
N LYS A 278 20.32 -34.80 -19.01
CA LYS A 278 20.32 -35.31 -17.63
C LYS A 278 19.13 -34.82 -16.79
N TYR A 279 18.65 -33.59 -17.02
CA TYR A 279 17.62 -32.94 -16.22
C TYR A 279 16.37 -32.58 -17.03
N SER A 280 16.13 -33.25 -18.16
CA SER A 280 14.97 -33.05 -19.03
C SER A 280 13.63 -33.01 -18.29
N SER A 281 13.48 -33.76 -17.19
CA SER A 281 12.26 -33.74 -16.38
C SER A 281 12.04 -32.44 -15.57
N LEU A 282 13.06 -31.59 -15.46
CA LEU A 282 13.02 -30.31 -14.73
C LEU A 282 12.84 -29.10 -15.65
N ILE A 283 13.02 -29.26 -16.97
CA ILE A 283 13.11 -28.18 -17.96
C ILE A 283 12.05 -28.42 -19.04
N ASP A 284 11.16 -27.45 -19.29
CA ASP A 284 10.17 -27.59 -20.36
C ASP A 284 10.86 -27.48 -21.74
N ASP A 285 10.37 -28.21 -22.76
CA ASP A 285 10.93 -28.20 -24.13
C ASP A 285 10.95 -26.80 -24.79
N GLU A 286 10.14 -25.87 -24.29
CA GLU A 286 10.09 -24.48 -24.78
C GLU A 286 11.08 -23.55 -24.06
N ASP A 287 11.74 -24.03 -23.01
CA ASP A 287 12.63 -23.24 -22.18
C ASP A 287 14.01 -23.17 -22.82
N ASP A 288 14.58 -21.98 -22.85
CA ASP A 288 15.99 -21.76 -23.17
C ASP A 288 16.72 -21.37 -21.88
N ILE A 289 17.40 -22.33 -21.25
CA ILE A 289 18.08 -22.13 -19.96
C ILE A 289 19.17 -21.06 -20.08
N THR A 290 19.69 -20.81 -21.30
CA THR A 290 20.69 -19.76 -21.56
C THR A 290 20.12 -18.34 -21.36
N GLU A 291 18.81 -18.19 -21.36
CA GLU A 291 18.12 -16.92 -21.13
C GLU A 291 17.73 -16.73 -19.63
N TRP A 292 18.06 -17.67 -18.74
CA TRP A 292 17.72 -17.60 -17.31
C TRP A 292 18.76 -16.78 -16.54
N ASP A 293 18.32 -15.76 -15.81
CA ASP A 293 19.18 -15.05 -14.86
C ASP A 293 19.30 -15.80 -13.52
N LEU A 294 20.26 -15.37 -12.70
CA LEU A 294 20.52 -15.93 -11.37
C LEU A 294 19.29 -15.86 -10.46
N MET A 295 18.47 -14.82 -10.62
CA MET A 295 17.22 -14.65 -9.86
C MET A 295 16.19 -15.74 -10.23
N THR A 296 16.03 -16.04 -11.52
CA THR A 296 15.17 -17.12 -12.02
C THR A 296 15.59 -18.45 -11.40
N TRP A 297 16.89 -18.73 -11.38
CA TRP A 297 17.45 -19.92 -10.75
C TRP A 297 17.16 -20.00 -9.25
N ILE A 298 17.40 -18.93 -8.49
CA ILE A 298 17.15 -18.90 -7.05
C ILE A 298 15.65 -19.07 -6.73
N ASN A 299 14.79 -18.43 -7.50
CA ASN A 299 13.33 -18.52 -7.33
C ASN A 299 12.80 -19.92 -7.59
N GLN A 300 13.30 -20.65 -8.61
CA GLN A 300 12.89 -22.04 -8.85
C GLN A 300 13.24 -22.94 -7.66
N ILE A 301 14.38 -22.69 -7.00
CA ILE A 301 14.79 -23.42 -5.80
C ILE A 301 13.88 -23.04 -4.61
N LEU A 302 13.63 -21.75 -4.36
CA LEU A 302 12.89 -21.31 -3.15
C LEU A 302 11.37 -21.49 -3.22
N LYS A 303 10.77 -21.48 -4.42
CA LYS A 303 9.33 -21.66 -4.67
C LYS A 303 8.74 -22.94 -4.05
N GLN A 304 9.60 -23.92 -3.77
CA GLN A 304 9.25 -25.21 -3.19
C GLN A 304 9.26 -25.23 -1.65
N LYS A 305 9.39 -24.08 -0.98
CA LYS A 305 9.47 -23.96 0.49
C LYS A 305 8.20 -23.34 1.11
N ASP A 306 7.54 -24.05 2.04
CA ASP A 306 6.33 -23.55 2.71
C ASP A 306 6.63 -22.56 3.86
N LYS A 307 6.22 -21.28 3.75
CA LYS A 307 6.23 -20.29 4.86
C LYS A 307 5.19 -20.61 5.96
N ILE A 308 5.59 -20.62 7.23
CA ILE A 308 4.74 -20.78 8.45
C ILE A 308 4.33 -19.39 8.99
N ASN A 309 3.07 -19.21 9.43
CA ASN A 309 2.55 -17.95 10.04
C ASN A 309 2.95 -17.79 11.52
N ASN A 310 3.24 -16.56 11.98
CA ASN A 310 3.68 -16.27 13.36
C ASN A 310 2.60 -15.58 14.23
N SER A 311 2.25 -16.17 15.37
CA SER A 311 1.36 -15.58 16.38
C SER A 311 2.10 -14.54 17.24
N LEU A 312 1.43 -13.48 17.73
CA LEU A 312 2.03 -12.53 18.69
C LEU A 312 2.67 -13.27 19.88
N PHE A 313 2.00 -14.29 20.41
CA PHE A 313 2.46 -15.01 21.60
C PHE A 313 3.74 -15.81 21.36
N GLN A 314 3.97 -16.25 20.12
CA GLN A 314 5.23 -16.91 19.71
C GLN A 314 6.40 -15.93 19.60
N LEU A 315 6.11 -14.62 19.52
CA LEU A 315 7.09 -13.57 19.33
C LEU A 315 7.35 -12.77 20.61
N LEU A 316 6.74 -13.13 21.74
CA LEU A 316 6.91 -12.41 23.01
C LEU A 316 8.34 -12.52 23.56
N ASP A 317 9.19 -13.37 23.01
CA ASP A 317 10.63 -13.42 23.29
C ASP A 317 11.40 -12.24 22.66
N LYS A 318 10.81 -11.54 21.68
CA LYS A 318 11.42 -10.39 21.00
C LYS A 318 11.38 -9.12 21.85
N ASP A 319 12.32 -8.23 21.56
CA ASP A 319 12.43 -6.88 22.14
C ASP A 319 11.26 -5.99 21.72
N ASP A 320 10.84 -5.05 22.56
CA ASP A 320 9.68 -4.18 22.29
C ASP A 320 9.84 -3.37 20.98
N LYS A 321 11.08 -3.00 20.61
CA LYS A 321 11.36 -2.31 19.34
C LYS A 321 11.08 -3.16 18.11
N PHE A 322 11.06 -4.49 18.23
CA PHE A 322 10.72 -5.40 17.12
C PHE A 322 9.29 -5.16 16.63
N PHE A 323 8.37 -4.87 17.55
CA PHE A 323 6.95 -4.74 17.25
C PHE A 323 6.60 -3.39 16.63
N LYS A 324 7.39 -2.34 16.89
CA LYS A 324 7.15 -1.02 16.32
C LYS A 324 7.19 -1.08 14.79
N GLY A 325 6.14 -0.57 14.15
CA GLY A 325 5.95 -0.62 12.70
C GLY A 325 5.37 -1.93 12.17
N LYS A 326 5.19 -2.98 12.99
CA LYS A 326 4.58 -4.23 12.53
C LYS A 326 3.07 -4.09 12.43
N PHE A 327 2.49 -4.79 11.46
CA PHE A 327 1.06 -4.87 11.29
C PHE A 327 0.51 -5.97 12.21
N LEU A 328 -0.49 -5.63 13.00
CA LEU A 328 -1.17 -6.56 13.88
C LEU A 328 -2.61 -6.75 13.39
N ASN A 329 -2.97 -8.00 13.14
CA ASN A 329 -4.33 -8.40 12.82
C ASN A 329 -4.93 -9.14 14.01
N TYR A 330 -5.89 -8.50 14.67
CA TYR A 330 -6.68 -9.10 15.73
C TYR A 330 -8.11 -9.37 15.26
N ARG A 331 -8.47 -10.65 15.23
CA ARG A 331 -9.84 -11.11 14.94
C ARG A 331 -10.51 -11.58 16.22
N ASP A 332 -11.79 -11.28 16.32
CA ASP A 332 -12.64 -11.80 17.38
C ASP A 332 -12.70 -13.34 17.25
N PRO A 333 -12.32 -14.11 18.28
CA PRO A 333 -12.32 -15.58 18.20
C PRO A 333 -13.71 -16.16 17.94
N ASN A 334 -14.76 -15.50 18.44
CA ASN A 334 -16.13 -16.00 18.36
C ASN A 334 -16.80 -15.62 17.04
N THR A 335 -16.56 -14.40 16.54
CA THR A 335 -17.22 -13.91 15.32
C THR A 335 -16.34 -13.94 14.06
N GLN A 336 -15.04 -14.21 14.20
CA GLN A 336 -14.01 -14.10 13.17
C GLN A 336 -13.90 -12.70 12.53
N ARG A 337 -14.66 -11.71 13.02
CA ARG A 337 -14.62 -10.34 12.53
C ARG A 337 -13.35 -9.66 13.02
N THR A 338 -12.73 -8.90 12.14
CA THR A 338 -11.56 -8.08 12.48
C THR A 338 -11.95 -6.99 13.47
N ILE A 339 -11.26 -6.95 14.61
CA ILE A 339 -11.43 -5.93 15.66
C ILE A 339 -10.40 -4.82 15.45
N ILE A 340 -9.13 -5.19 15.33
CA ILE A 340 -8.01 -4.28 15.03
C ILE A 340 -7.22 -4.86 13.86
N ALA A 341 -6.89 -3.99 12.92
CA ALA A 341 -6.09 -4.28 11.75
C ALA A 341 -5.26 -3.02 11.48
N ASP A 342 -4.24 -2.80 12.30
CA ASP A 342 -3.49 -1.54 12.35
C ASP A 342 -2.02 -1.79 12.74
N TYR A 343 -1.18 -0.78 12.49
CA TYR A 343 0.24 -0.78 12.80
C TYR A 343 0.49 -0.45 14.25
N ILE A 344 1.45 -1.14 14.84
CA ILE A 344 1.92 -0.86 16.19
C ILE A 344 2.83 0.37 16.15
N GLU A 345 2.40 1.49 16.72
CA GLU A 345 3.25 2.68 16.93
C GLU A 345 4.12 2.55 18.17
N ASP A 346 3.56 1.94 19.20
CA ASP A 346 4.16 1.78 20.52
C ASP A 346 3.78 0.41 21.06
N PHE A 347 4.77 -0.31 21.59
CA PHE A 347 4.60 -1.62 22.21
C PHE A 347 5.36 -1.60 23.52
N ALA A 348 4.68 -1.88 24.61
CA ALA A 348 5.27 -1.96 25.93
C ALA A 348 4.80 -3.24 26.61
N LYS A 349 5.75 -4.10 26.99
CA LYS A 349 5.46 -5.36 27.69
C LYS A 349 5.95 -5.33 29.13
N ASN A 350 5.04 -5.60 30.05
CA ASN A 350 5.30 -5.82 31.47
C ASN A 350 4.94 -7.28 31.84
N ALA A 351 5.32 -7.73 33.04
CA ALA A 351 5.09 -9.12 33.48
C ALA A 351 3.61 -9.55 33.48
N GLN A 352 2.68 -8.61 33.68
CA GLN A 352 1.24 -8.89 33.78
C GLN A 352 0.41 -8.30 32.64
N GLU A 353 0.99 -7.44 31.80
CA GLU A 353 0.25 -6.77 30.74
C GLU A 353 1.11 -6.35 29.56
N ILE A 354 0.48 -6.25 28.37
CA ILE A 354 1.04 -5.65 27.16
C ILE A 354 0.15 -4.48 26.77
N THR A 355 0.74 -3.32 26.56
CA THR A 355 0.08 -2.15 25.97
C THR A 355 0.56 -1.95 24.55
N ILE A 356 -0.38 -1.86 23.62
CA ILE A 356 -0.14 -1.61 22.20
C ILE A 356 -0.88 -0.34 21.81
N LYS A 357 -0.17 0.68 21.32
CA LYS A 357 -0.78 1.83 20.65
C LYS A 357 -0.62 1.66 19.15
N PHE A 358 -1.66 1.99 18.42
CA PHE A 358 -1.64 1.85 16.97
C PHE A 358 -1.46 3.18 16.26
N SER A 359 -1.29 3.14 14.93
CA SER A 359 -1.14 4.34 14.10
C SER A 359 -2.41 5.16 13.93
N GLY A 360 -3.57 4.51 14.06
CA GLY A 360 -4.81 5.21 14.35
C GLY A 360 -4.90 5.66 15.81
N PHE A 361 -6.03 6.22 16.19
CA PHE A 361 -6.31 6.55 17.60
C PHE A 361 -6.71 5.31 18.44
N HIS A 362 -6.32 4.11 18.00
CA HIS A 362 -6.64 2.84 18.65
C HIS A 362 -5.59 2.47 19.70
N SER A 363 -6.01 1.75 20.73
CA SER A 363 -5.09 1.09 21.66
C SER A 363 -5.61 -0.29 22.06
N MET A 364 -4.70 -1.18 22.43
CA MET A 364 -5.02 -2.51 22.96
C MET A 364 -4.22 -2.73 24.24
N LEU A 365 -4.90 -3.25 25.26
CA LEU A 365 -4.33 -3.67 26.53
C LEU A 365 -4.62 -5.16 26.71
N ILE A 366 -3.57 -5.96 26.80
CA ILE A 366 -3.65 -7.41 27.01
C ILE A 366 -3.18 -7.69 28.43
N LYS A 367 -4.04 -8.22 29.29
CA LYS A 367 -3.71 -8.60 30.68
C LYS A 367 -3.65 -10.12 30.79
N PHE A 368 -2.60 -10.61 31.46
CA PHE A 368 -2.38 -12.02 31.70
C PHE A 368 -2.87 -12.40 33.11
N SER A 369 -3.71 -13.42 33.20
CA SER A 369 -4.04 -14.12 34.44
C SER A 369 -3.72 -15.62 34.30
N GLU A 370 -3.67 -16.37 35.41
CA GLU A 370 -3.12 -17.74 35.45
C GLU A 370 -3.66 -18.68 34.36
N ASN A 371 -4.93 -18.54 33.97
CA ASN A 371 -5.56 -19.39 32.94
C ASN A 371 -6.29 -18.61 31.83
N GLN A 372 -6.25 -17.27 31.85
CA GLN A 372 -7.01 -16.45 30.91
C GLN A 372 -6.23 -15.23 30.45
N ILE A 373 -6.53 -14.78 29.24
CA ILE A 373 -6.03 -13.52 28.71
C ILE A 373 -7.21 -12.59 28.50
N GLN A 374 -7.11 -11.41 29.10
CA GLN A 374 -8.11 -10.37 28.96
C GLN A 374 -7.59 -9.31 28.00
N ILE A 375 -8.29 -9.12 26.88
CA ILE A 375 -7.96 -8.10 25.88
C ILE A 375 -8.99 -6.98 25.97
N GLU A 376 -8.53 -5.79 26.31
CA GLU A 376 -9.29 -4.54 26.27
C GLU A 376 -8.81 -3.71 25.08
N SER A 377 -9.65 -3.58 24.06
CA SER A 377 -9.35 -2.78 22.88
C SER A 377 -10.17 -1.49 22.91
N ASN A 378 -9.48 -0.36 22.83
CA ASN A 378 -10.09 0.96 22.74
C ASN A 378 -10.16 1.38 21.27
N LEU A 379 -11.36 1.30 20.69
CA LEU A 379 -11.55 1.59 19.28
C LEU A 379 -12.04 3.02 19.07
N TYR A 380 -11.16 3.90 18.59
CA TYR A 380 -11.57 5.22 18.14
C TYR A 380 -12.37 5.15 16.85
N LYS A 381 -13.57 5.73 16.86
CA LYS A 381 -14.38 5.94 15.67
C LYS A 381 -14.93 7.35 15.69
N GLU A 382 -14.68 8.10 14.63
CA GLU A 382 -15.44 9.33 14.40
C GLU A 382 -16.82 8.97 13.85
N LYS A 383 -17.86 9.50 14.49
CA LYS A 383 -19.21 9.49 13.93
C LYS A 383 -19.69 10.93 13.85
N GLY A 384 -20.63 11.20 12.94
CA GLY A 384 -21.29 12.49 12.99
C GLY A 384 -22.10 12.66 14.27
N LEU A 385 -22.18 13.89 14.76
CA LEU A 385 -22.84 14.25 16.03
C LEU A 385 -24.32 13.83 16.05
N SER A 386 -24.98 13.85 14.90
CA SER A 386 -26.39 13.49 14.77
C SER A 386 -26.61 12.01 14.98
N ASN A 387 -25.75 11.19 14.38
CA ASN A 387 -25.73 9.75 14.58
C ASN A 387 -25.44 9.40 16.05
N TYR A 388 -24.56 10.16 16.71
CA TYR A 388 -24.32 10.04 18.14
C TYR A 388 -25.59 10.34 18.96
N PHE A 389 -26.27 11.45 18.68
CA PHE A 389 -27.52 11.82 19.34
C PHE A 389 -28.64 10.82 19.12
N PHE A 390 -28.78 10.28 17.92
CA PHE A 390 -29.81 9.29 17.63
C PHE A 390 -29.62 8.02 18.46
N ARG A 391 -28.39 7.51 18.56
CA ARG A 391 -28.07 6.36 19.41
C ARG A 391 -28.28 6.64 20.89
N THR A 392 -27.85 7.80 21.38
CA THR A 392 -28.06 8.17 22.79
C THR A 392 -29.56 8.37 23.10
N ALA A 393 -30.33 8.90 22.16
CA ALA A 393 -31.78 9.03 22.29
C ALA A 393 -32.47 7.65 22.36
N GLN A 394 -32.10 6.70 21.49
CA GLN A 394 -32.62 5.32 21.54
C GLN A 394 -32.30 4.62 22.86
N LEU A 395 -31.06 4.77 23.36
CA LEU A 395 -30.66 4.15 24.64
C LEU A 395 -31.36 4.80 25.84
N SER A 396 -31.63 6.12 25.78
CA SER A 396 -32.36 6.84 26.84
C SER A 396 -33.84 6.45 26.94
N ALA A 397 -34.46 6.04 25.83
CA ALA A 397 -35.85 5.56 25.82
C ALA A 397 -36.03 4.25 26.62
N ASN A 398 -34.95 3.49 26.83
CA ASN A 398 -34.95 2.23 27.57
C ASN A 398 -34.61 2.41 29.08
N ASN A 399 -34.74 3.62 29.64
CA ASN A 399 -34.50 3.94 31.06
C ASN A 399 -33.12 3.56 31.65
N LYS A 400 -32.12 3.24 30.81
CA LYS A 400 -30.80 2.74 31.26
C LYS A 400 -29.68 3.78 31.34
N ILE A 401 -29.93 5.06 31.02
CA ILE A 401 -28.87 6.08 31.04
C ILE A 401 -29.34 7.28 31.87
N GLN A 402 -28.82 7.42 33.09
CA GLN A 402 -29.09 8.56 33.98
C GLN A 402 -27.91 9.52 34.19
N ASN A 403 -26.75 9.34 33.55
CA ASN A 403 -25.59 10.21 33.80
C ASN A 403 -25.09 10.95 32.55
N SER A 404 -24.51 12.13 32.81
CA SER A 404 -23.87 13.01 31.86
C SER A 404 -22.80 12.30 31.04
N ASN A 405 -23.10 12.00 29.78
CA ASN A 405 -22.12 11.40 28.89
C ASN A 405 -21.12 12.49 28.47
N LYS A 406 -19.84 12.25 28.76
CA LYS A 406 -18.74 13.00 28.15
C LYS A 406 -18.69 12.64 26.66
N VAL A 407 -18.61 13.67 25.82
CA VAL A 407 -18.55 13.59 24.37
C VAL A 407 -17.33 14.36 23.93
N ILE A 408 -16.46 13.74 23.16
CA ILE A 408 -15.28 14.42 22.62
C ILE A 408 -15.63 14.90 21.22
N ILE A 409 -15.69 16.21 21.05
CA ILE A 409 -15.86 16.84 19.75
C ILE A 409 -14.49 16.83 19.07
N SER A 410 -14.42 16.18 17.91
CA SER A 410 -13.20 16.03 17.13
C SER A 410 -12.72 17.39 16.61
N ASP A 411 -11.40 17.55 16.50
CA ASP A 411 -10.69 18.68 15.87
C ASP A 411 -11.14 18.96 14.42
N SER A 412 -11.81 17.98 13.80
CA SER A 412 -12.39 18.12 12.48
C SER A 412 -13.71 18.91 12.43
N SER A 413 -14.29 19.25 13.58
CA SER A 413 -15.56 19.97 13.66
C SER A 413 -15.43 21.45 13.30
N GLN A 414 -16.42 22.00 12.58
CA GLN A 414 -16.41 23.37 12.05
C GLN A 414 -17.31 24.31 12.89
N SER A 415 -18.43 23.82 13.43
CA SER A 415 -19.41 24.65 14.16
C SER A 415 -19.26 24.61 15.69
N ILE A 416 -18.52 23.64 16.22
CA ILE A 416 -18.28 23.45 17.66
C ILE A 416 -16.78 23.29 17.85
N HIS A 417 -16.24 23.99 18.83
CA HIS A 417 -14.82 23.89 19.15
C HIS A 417 -14.52 22.45 19.59
N SER A 418 -13.34 21.94 19.25
CA SER A 418 -12.96 20.61 19.69
C SER A 418 -12.67 20.58 21.18
N GLY A 419 -12.74 19.37 21.73
CA GLY A 419 -12.50 19.14 23.15
C GLY A 419 -13.55 18.23 23.77
N GLU A 420 -13.38 17.98 25.06
CA GLU A 420 -14.30 17.17 25.84
C GLU A 420 -15.46 18.02 26.35
N TYR A 421 -16.68 17.59 26.05
CA TYR A 421 -17.92 18.26 26.44
C TYR A 421 -18.79 17.34 27.28
N THR A 422 -19.41 17.91 28.30
CA THR A 422 -20.50 17.26 29.02
C THR A 422 -21.78 17.41 28.20
N LEU A 423 -22.30 16.30 27.67
CA LEU A 423 -23.58 16.29 26.97
C LEU A 423 -24.72 16.12 27.97
N LYS A 424 -25.64 17.08 28.00
CA LYS A 424 -26.91 16.98 28.74
C LYS A 424 -28.08 17.10 27.77
N ARG A 425 -28.99 16.13 27.80
CA ARG A 425 -30.27 16.22 27.08
C ARG A 425 -31.29 16.91 27.99
N LEU A 426 -31.88 18.00 27.52
CA LEU A 426 -32.97 18.69 28.20
C LEU A 426 -34.32 18.07 27.79
N LYS A 427 -35.35 18.28 28.64
CA LYS A 427 -36.71 17.80 28.35
C LYS A 427 -37.21 18.31 26.99
N ASP A 428 -37.73 17.39 26.19
CA ASP A 428 -38.30 17.68 24.88
C ASP A 428 -39.45 18.69 25.02
N ARG A 429 -39.52 19.65 24.10
CA ARG A 429 -40.61 20.65 24.06
C ARG A 429 -41.44 20.44 22.81
N VAL A 430 -42.74 20.25 22.95
CA VAL A 430 -43.66 20.25 21.81
C VAL A 430 -44.02 21.69 21.49
N LYS A 431 -43.77 22.13 20.25
CA LYS A 431 -44.18 23.45 19.77
C LYS A 431 -45.14 23.28 18.62
N ARG A 432 -46.38 23.76 18.79
CA ARG A 432 -47.34 23.92 17.70
C ARG A 432 -46.98 25.19 16.93
N GLN A 433 -46.77 25.07 15.62
CA GLN A 433 -46.61 26.23 14.74
C GLN A 433 -47.69 26.16 13.67
N VAL A 434 -48.61 27.12 13.71
CA VAL A 434 -49.64 27.27 12.68
C VAL A 434 -49.02 28.07 11.54
N LYS A 435 -48.86 27.47 10.36
CA LYS A 435 -48.54 28.23 9.15
C LYS A 435 -49.84 28.80 8.59
N PHE A 436 -50.02 30.12 8.73
CA PHE A 436 -51.22 30.84 8.32
C PHE A 436 -51.61 30.64 6.85
N ILE A 437 -50.65 30.32 5.97
CA ILE A 437 -50.86 30.27 4.52
C ILE A 437 -51.57 28.98 4.06
N PHE A 438 -51.64 27.92 4.90
CA PHE A 438 -52.28 26.64 4.50
C PHE A 438 -53.19 26.01 5.56
N LEU A 439 -53.40 26.64 6.73
CA LEU A 439 -54.12 26.06 7.88
C LEU A 439 -53.57 24.69 8.37
N ILE A 440 -52.41 24.26 7.89
CA ILE A 440 -51.76 23.03 8.35
C ILE A 440 -51.06 23.33 9.68
N VAL A 441 -51.53 22.68 10.75
CA VAL A 441 -50.91 22.71 12.07
C VAL A 441 -49.78 21.69 12.09
N ASN A 442 -48.54 22.15 11.94
CA ASN A 442 -47.38 21.29 12.13
C ASN A 442 -47.00 21.30 13.62
N GLU A 443 -47.09 20.12 14.24
CA GLU A 443 -46.52 19.88 15.57
C GLU A 443 -45.07 19.45 15.42
N TYR A 444 -44.15 20.19 16.04
CA TYR A 444 -42.74 19.82 16.10
C TYR A 444 -42.37 19.40 17.52
N ILE A 445 -41.57 18.34 17.61
CA ILE A 445 -40.88 17.94 18.84
C ILE A 445 -39.49 18.58 18.79
N ILE A 446 -39.20 19.47 19.73
CA ILE A 446 -37.89 20.13 19.84
C ILE A 446 -37.09 19.39 20.89
N GLN A 447 -36.10 18.64 20.46
CA GLN A 447 -35.10 18.05 21.34
C GLN A 447 -33.98 19.07 21.55
N THR A 448 -33.60 19.29 22.80
CA THR A 448 -32.53 20.25 23.13
C THR A 448 -31.41 19.54 23.85
N PHE A 449 -30.19 19.70 23.33
CA PHE A 449 -28.97 19.20 23.90
C PHE A 449 -28.10 20.38 24.31
N THR A 450 -27.35 20.23 25.41
CA THR A 450 -26.29 21.16 25.78
C THR A 450 -24.97 20.41 25.82
N LEU A 451 -23.96 20.96 25.14
CA LEU A 451 -22.57 20.54 25.23
C LEU A 451 -21.83 21.61 26.02
N GLU A 452 -21.27 21.25 27.16
CA GLU A 452 -20.66 22.19 28.10
C GLU A 452 -19.24 21.74 28.46
N ASN A 453 -18.26 22.63 28.29
CA ASN A 453 -16.90 22.47 28.82
C ASN A 453 -16.48 23.71 29.63
N THR A 454 -15.23 23.77 30.08
CA THR A 454 -14.72 24.88 30.92
C THR A 454 -14.78 26.25 30.25
N GLU A 455 -14.77 26.31 28.92
CA GLU A 455 -14.64 27.56 28.15
C GLU A 455 -15.88 27.90 27.32
N ASN A 456 -16.67 26.89 26.96
CA ASN A 456 -17.73 27.02 25.96
C ASN A 456 -18.98 26.25 26.35
N LEU A 457 -20.14 26.90 26.19
CA LEU A 457 -21.46 26.29 26.30
C LEU A 457 -22.18 26.36 24.96
N TYR A 458 -22.44 25.19 24.36
CA TYR A 458 -23.26 25.07 23.16
C TYR A 458 -24.62 24.50 23.49
N LYS A 459 -25.67 25.08 22.92
CA LYS A 459 -27.04 24.59 22.99
C LYS A 459 -27.52 24.25 21.59
N ILE A 460 -27.80 22.98 21.37
CA ILE A 460 -28.19 22.41 20.08
C ILE A 460 -29.67 22.07 20.15
N LYS A 461 -30.48 22.67 19.28
CA LYS A 461 -31.91 22.42 19.18
C LYS A 461 -32.20 21.67 17.89
N ILE A 462 -32.73 20.46 18.02
CA ILE A 462 -33.11 19.60 16.91
C ILE A 462 -34.63 19.61 16.79
N TYR A 463 -35.14 19.96 15.62
CA TYR A 463 -36.57 20.07 15.36
C TYR A 463 -37.04 18.84 14.57
N LEU A 464 -37.82 17.99 15.21
CA LEU A 464 -38.40 16.78 14.62
C LEU A 464 -39.86 17.04 14.22
N SER A 465 -40.27 16.51 13.07
CA SER A 465 -41.69 16.46 12.70
C SER A 465 -42.37 15.35 13.51
N LYS A 466 -43.64 15.52 13.90
CA LYS A 466 -44.40 14.41 14.53
C LYS A 466 -44.62 13.23 13.58
N ILE A 467 -44.60 13.48 12.26
CA ILE A 467 -44.83 12.49 11.21
C ILE A 467 -43.51 11.79 10.82
N SER A 468 -42.36 12.43 11.05
CA SER A 468 -41.06 11.90 10.65
C SER A 468 -40.03 12.06 11.75
N ILE A 469 -39.38 10.94 12.08
CA ILE A 469 -38.26 10.89 13.02
C ILE A 469 -37.01 11.60 12.44
N LYS A 470 -37.00 11.92 11.14
CA LYS A 470 -35.91 12.71 10.56
C LYS A 470 -36.02 14.18 11.00
N PRO A 471 -34.93 14.76 11.55
CA PRO A 471 -34.91 16.16 11.91
C PRO A 471 -35.00 17.05 10.69
N MET A 472 -35.88 18.05 10.77
CA MET A 472 -36.10 19.01 9.70
C MET A 472 -35.08 20.14 9.71
N ARG A 473 -34.60 20.52 10.89
CA ARG A 473 -33.63 21.62 11.06
C ARG A 473 -32.92 21.53 12.40
N ILE A 474 -31.71 22.08 12.47
CA ILE A 474 -30.89 22.11 13.69
C ILE A 474 -30.35 23.51 13.91
N LYS A 475 -30.49 24.04 15.14
CA LYS A 475 -29.98 25.36 15.53
C LYS A 475 -28.91 25.23 16.61
N ILE A 476 -27.75 25.85 16.42
CA ILE A 476 -26.61 25.83 17.35
C ILE A 476 -26.41 27.22 17.96
N ILE A 477 -26.36 27.28 19.28
CA ILE A 477 -26.25 28.52 20.06
C ILE A 477 -25.02 28.41 20.96
N LYS A 478 -24.03 29.30 20.86
CA LYS A 478 -22.83 29.32 21.72
C LYS A 478 -22.95 30.46 22.72
N ASN A 479 -22.78 30.19 24.02
CA ASN A 479 -22.78 31.22 25.08
C ASN A 479 -23.98 32.20 24.97
N ASN A 480 -25.17 31.67 24.63
CA ASN A 480 -26.42 32.40 24.38
C ASN A 480 -26.44 33.34 23.15
N VAL A 481 -25.37 33.38 22.36
CA VAL A 481 -25.32 34.03 21.05
C VAL A 481 -25.59 32.95 19.98
N SER A 482 -26.55 33.18 19.08
CA SER A 482 -26.79 32.27 17.97
C SER A 482 -25.59 32.30 17.02
N VAL A 483 -24.91 31.16 16.86
CA VAL A 483 -23.73 31.05 15.96
C VAL A 483 -24.17 30.60 14.57
N GLU A 484 -25.10 29.65 14.48
CA GLU A 484 -25.65 29.18 13.20
C GLU A 484 -27.15 28.93 13.35
N GLU A 485 -27.95 29.50 12.44
CA GLU A 485 -29.40 29.44 12.58
C GLU A 485 -29.99 28.10 12.16
N TYR A 486 -29.52 27.50 11.06
CA TYR A 486 -30.07 26.25 10.52
C TYR A 486 -29.05 25.45 9.69
N ILE A 487 -28.65 24.28 10.19
CA ILE A 487 -27.90 23.27 9.40
C ILE A 487 -28.79 22.04 9.13
N SER A 488 -28.59 21.40 7.98
CA SER A 488 -29.22 20.12 7.65
C SER A 488 -28.63 18.98 8.51
N TYR A 489 -29.27 17.81 8.52
CA TYR A 489 -28.79 16.66 9.31
C TYR A 489 -27.50 16.08 8.72
N GLU A 490 -27.46 15.94 7.40
CA GLU A 490 -26.29 15.48 6.65
C GLU A 490 -25.11 16.44 6.84
N ASP A 491 -25.38 17.75 6.83
CA ASP A 491 -24.39 18.77 7.10
C ASP A 491 -23.90 18.71 8.56
N MET A 492 -24.77 18.48 9.54
CA MET A 492 -24.33 18.35 10.93
C MET A 492 -23.38 17.17 11.12
N ASP A 493 -23.69 16.02 10.53
CA ASP A 493 -22.79 14.85 10.59
C ASP A 493 -21.46 15.11 9.87
N LYS A 494 -21.47 15.91 8.82
CA LYS A 494 -20.29 16.29 8.03
C LYS A 494 -19.42 17.33 8.76
N PHE A 495 -20.05 18.31 9.40
CA PHE A 495 -19.40 19.47 10.01
C PHE A 495 -19.12 19.30 11.50
N ILE A 496 -19.76 18.36 12.19
CA ILE A 496 -19.54 18.12 13.61
C ILE A 496 -19.32 16.63 13.83
N ARG A 497 -18.06 16.27 14.09
CA ARG A 497 -17.63 14.90 14.31
C ARG A 497 -17.42 14.67 15.80
N VAL A 498 -17.95 13.56 16.29
CA VAL A 498 -17.75 13.07 17.64
C VAL A 498 -16.78 11.92 17.61
N SER A 499 -15.73 12.02 18.41
CA SER A 499 -14.82 10.93 18.72
C SER A 499 -15.49 10.00 19.73
N ILE A 500 -15.79 8.77 19.31
CA ILE A 500 -16.34 7.74 20.19
C ILE A 500 -15.27 6.68 20.42
N PHE A 501 -15.08 6.32 21.68
CA PHE A 501 -14.25 5.21 22.12
C PHE A 501 -15.15 3.99 22.37
N ASP A 502 -15.19 3.06 21.43
CA ASP A 502 -15.86 1.77 21.62
C ASP A 502 -14.88 0.83 22.34
N ILE A 503 -15.07 0.60 23.64
CA ILE A 503 -14.26 -0.37 24.41
C ILE A 503 -14.82 -1.78 24.16
N LYS A 504 -14.00 -2.66 23.59
CA LYS A 504 -14.30 -4.09 23.48
C LYS A 504 -13.41 -4.88 24.42
N LYS A 505 -14.05 -5.68 25.30
CA LYS A 505 -13.40 -6.54 26.27
C LYS A 505 -13.68 -8.00 25.94
N ILE A 506 -12.62 -8.80 25.77
CA ILE A 506 -12.68 -10.24 25.49
C ILE A 506 -11.81 -10.94 26.54
N CYS A 507 -12.29 -12.06 27.07
CA CYS A 507 -11.58 -12.84 28.08
C CYS A 507 -11.63 -14.31 27.68
N GLU A 508 -10.52 -14.86 27.20
CA GLU A 508 -10.46 -16.20 26.62
C GLU A 508 -9.11 -16.89 26.97
N PRO A 509 -9.02 -18.23 26.87
CA PRO A 509 -7.75 -18.95 27.03
C PRO A 509 -6.72 -18.60 25.93
N LEU A 510 -5.42 -18.68 26.26
CA LEU A 510 -4.32 -18.42 25.31
C LEU A 510 -4.39 -19.27 24.05
N SER A 511 -4.75 -20.56 24.17
CA SER A 511 -4.86 -21.49 23.04
C SER A 511 -5.92 -21.05 22.02
N VAL A 512 -7.00 -20.42 22.48
CA VAL A 512 -8.06 -19.90 21.62
C VAL A 512 -7.59 -18.62 20.92
N LEU A 513 -6.87 -17.75 21.62
CA LEU A 513 -6.45 -16.44 21.08
C LEU A 513 -5.22 -16.51 20.16
N MET A 514 -4.34 -17.50 20.33
CA MET A 514 -3.11 -17.66 19.54
C MET A 514 -3.28 -17.51 18.02
N PRO A 515 -4.23 -18.20 17.35
CA PRO A 515 -4.41 -18.08 15.90
C PRO A 515 -5.09 -16.77 15.47
N HIS A 516 -5.58 -15.95 16.41
CA HIS A 516 -6.38 -14.77 16.12
C HIS A 516 -5.66 -13.44 16.35
N ILE A 517 -4.46 -13.46 16.93
CA ILE A 517 -3.58 -12.29 17.07
C ILE A 517 -2.31 -12.56 16.27
N ILE A 518 -2.34 -12.18 15.00
CA ILE A 518 -1.25 -12.42 14.06
C ILE A 518 -0.44 -11.13 13.93
N ILE A 519 0.88 -11.26 14.00
CA ILE A 519 1.80 -10.17 13.76
C ILE A 519 2.61 -10.52 12.53
N ASP A 520 2.57 -9.62 11.55
CA ASP A 520 3.41 -9.77 10.38
C ASP A 520 4.86 -9.63 10.81
N PHE A 521 5.69 -10.60 10.42
CA PHE A 521 7.10 -10.63 10.81
C PHE A 521 7.88 -9.43 10.22
N TYR A 522 7.36 -8.87 9.12
CA TYR A 522 7.90 -7.71 8.43
C TYR A 522 6.96 -6.51 8.58
N GLU A 523 7.53 -5.31 8.67
CA GLU A 523 6.74 -4.08 8.68
C GLU A 523 6.24 -3.84 7.26
N ASP A 524 4.92 -3.92 7.02
CA ASP A 524 4.25 -3.43 5.80
C ASP A 524 4.06 -1.92 5.91
N ALA A 525 5.12 -1.13 5.84
CA ALA A 525 4.91 0.31 5.91
C ALA A 525 4.05 0.85 4.72
N ASN A 526 3.75 0.10 3.64
CA ASN A 526 3.03 0.54 2.42
C ASN A 526 1.64 0.95 2.81
N ARG A 527 1.01 0.03 3.49
CA ARG A 527 -0.30 0.23 4.04
C ARG A 527 -0.31 1.24 5.19
N ARG A 528 0.81 1.43 5.93
CA ARG A 528 0.99 2.59 6.84
C ARG A 528 0.99 3.93 6.09
N LYS A 529 1.70 4.05 4.95
CA LYS A 529 1.70 5.27 4.12
C LYS A 529 0.32 5.59 3.54
N ILE A 530 -0.48 4.60 3.12
CA ILE A 530 -1.87 4.85 2.66
C ILE A 530 -2.69 5.51 3.76
N GLN A 531 -2.64 4.94 4.96
CA GLN A 531 -3.46 5.40 6.07
C GLN A 531 -3.08 6.85 6.41
N GLN A 532 -1.78 7.16 6.38
CA GLN A 532 -1.31 8.54 6.55
C GLN A 532 -1.71 9.47 5.40
N LEU A 533 -1.64 9.02 4.14
CA LEU A 533 -2.13 9.77 2.98
C LEU A 533 -3.61 10.14 3.11
N ALA A 534 -4.44 9.21 3.61
CA ALA A 534 -5.86 9.48 3.87
C ALA A 534 -6.05 10.54 4.95
N LEU A 535 -5.26 10.50 6.03
CA LEU A 535 -5.26 11.52 7.09
C LEU A 535 -4.81 12.89 6.58
N ILE A 536 -3.76 12.94 5.75
CA ILE A 536 -3.25 14.15 5.10
C ILE A 536 -4.30 14.75 4.16
N LYS A 537 -4.94 13.95 3.29
CA LYS A 537 -6.01 14.40 2.40
C LYS A 537 -7.16 15.02 3.18
N GLY A 538 -7.57 14.39 4.29
CA GLY A 538 -8.60 14.92 5.18
C GLY A 538 -8.21 16.26 5.83
N LYS A 539 -6.94 16.46 6.20
CA LYS A 539 -6.44 17.73 6.74
C LYS A 539 -6.40 18.85 5.69
N LEU A 540 -5.95 18.56 4.46
CA LEU A 540 -5.92 19.53 3.36
C LEU A 540 -7.33 20.01 2.99
N GLU A 541 -8.29 19.09 2.89
CA GLU A 541 -9.68 19.44 2.56
C GLU A 541 -10.30 20.35 3.63
N ARG A 542 -10.00 20.10 4.91
CA ARG A 542 -10.42 20.99 5.99
C ARG A 542 -9.86 22.40 5.82
N LEU A 543 -8.58 22.52 5.50
CA LEU A 543 -7.94 23.82 5.31
C LEU A 543 -8.55 24.58 4.12
N ARG A 544 -8.84 23.88 3.02
CA ARG A 544 -9.54 24.41 1.85
C ARG A 544 -10.91 25.00 2.19
N ILE A 545 -11.77 24.22 2.85
CA ILE A 545 -13.11 24.65 3.25
C ILE A 545 -13.05 25.87 4.17
N ARG A 546 -12.05 25.91 5.07
CA ARG A 546 -11.84 27.07 5.92
C ARG A 546 -11.45 28.33 5.13
N LEU A 547 -10.62 28.21 4.10
CA LEU A 547 -10.27 29.33 3.20
C LEU A 547 -11.46 29.80 2.36
N ILE A 548 -12.41 28.92 2.01
CA ILE A 548 -13.68 29.31 1.37
C ILE A 548 -14.48 30.22 2.31
N ASN A 549 -14.56 29.85 3.58
CA ASN A 549 -15.31 30.61 4.60
C ASN A 549 -14.59 31.88 5.08
N SER A 550 -13.27 32.00 4.85
CA SER A 550 -12.46 33.16 5.24
C SER A 550 -12.07 34.02 4.04
N LYS A 551 -13.02 34.83 3.55
CA LYS A 551 -12.83 35.71 2.37
C LYS A 551 -11.60 36.62 2.51
N GLU A 552 -11.41 37.22 3.68
CA GLU A 552 -10.30 38.15 3.94
C GLU A 552 -8.93 37.48 3.80
N LYS A 553 -8.73 36.32 4.44
CA LYS A 553 -7.47 35.58 4.38
C LYS A 553 -7.17 35.07 2.98
N ARG A 554 -8.20 34.59 2.29
CA ARG A 554 -8.09 34.17 0.89
C ARG A 554 -7.64 35.33 0.00
N ILE A 555 -8.25 36.51 0.15
CA ILE A 555 -7.87 37.72 -0.58
C ILE A 555 -6.42 38.12 -0.28
N GLN A 556 -6.00 38.15 0.98
CA GLN A 556 -4.62 38.48 1.36
C GLN A 556 -3.60 37.56 0.66
N ILE A 557 -3.88 36.25 0.58
CA ILE A 557 -2.99 35.28 -0.09
C ILE A 557 -2.87 35.59 -1.60
N LEU A 558 -4.00 35.88 -2.25
CA LEU A 558 -4.01 36.20 -3.68
C LEU A 558 -3.37 37.55 -3.99
N GLU A 559 -3.53 38.55 -3.11
CA GLU A 559 -2.85 39.84 -3.24
C GLU A 559 -1.32 39.68 -3.18
N GLU A 560 -0.79 38.90 -2.24
CA GLU A 560 0.65 38.61 -2.19
C GLU A 560 1.11 37.96 -3.50
N TYR A 561 0.37 36.97 -4.01
CA TYR A 561 0.72 36.30 -5.27
C TYR A 561 0.74 37.25 -6.47
N ILE A 562 -0.26 38.15 -6.57
CA ILE A 562 -0.32 39.19 -7.59
C ILE A 562 0.84 40.17 -7.44
N ASN A 563 1.12 40.64 -6.22
CA ASN A 563 2.21 41.59 -5.95
C ASN A 563 3.60 41.01 -6.27
N ARG A 564 3.71 39.67 -6.37
CA ARG A 564 4.91 38.93 -6.77
C ARG A 564 4.92 38.54 -8.24
N ASN A 565 4.11 39.18 -9.08
CA ASN A 565 4.00 38.89 -10.51
C ASN A 565 3.69 37.42 -10.80
N LEU A 566 2.81 36.80 -10.00
CA LEU A 566 2.30 35.44 -10.24
C LEU A 566 3.38 34.35 -10.20
N THR A 567 4.42 34.53 -9.37
CA THR A 567 5.50 33.54 -9.21
C THR A 567 5.25 32.63 -8.01
N GLU A 568 5.38 33.14 -6.79
CA GLU A 568 5.17 32.38 -5.54
C GLU A 568 4.79 33.31 -4.37
N ILE A 569 4.22 32.76 -3.30
CA ILE A 569 4.03 33.48 -2.03
C ILE A 569 5.23 33.24 -1.11
N THR A 570 5.56 34.23 -0.27
CA THR A 570 6.78 34.18 0.54
C THR A 570 6.60 33.44 1.88
N PRO A 571 7.64 32.76 2.40
CA PRO A 571 7.61 32.17 3.74
C PRO A 571 7.31 33.18 4.84
N GLU A 572 7.80 34.43 4.69
CA GLU A 572 7.53 35.52 5.62
C GLU A 572 6.04 35.89 5.65
N PHE A 573 5.37 35.84 4.50
CA PHE A 573 3.93 36.04 4.41
C PHE A 573 3.16 34.91 5.11
N VAL A 574 3.53 33.65 4.88
CA VAL A 574 2.92 32.50 5.59
C VAL A 574 3.10 32.61 7.10
N ALA A 575 4.26 33.06 7.57
CA ALA A 575 4.52 33.27 8.99
C ALA A 575 3.63 34.38 9.60
N ARG A 576 3.35 35.45 8.87
CA ARG A 576 2.48 36.56 9.32
C ARG A 576 0.99 36.25 9.25
N LEU A 577 0.61 35.22 8.52
CA LEU A 577 -0.79 34.80 8.34
C LEU A 577 -1.41 34.18 9.61
N GLU A 578 -0.61 33.96 10.67
CA GLU A 578 -1.06 33.41 11.95
C GLU A 578 -2.24 34.20 12.53
N ASP A 579 -3.36 33.49 12.69
CA ASP A 579 -4.55 33.95 13.38
C ASP A 579 -4.68 33.11 14.66
N LYS A 580 -4.91 33.80 15.79
CA LYS A 580 -5.11 33.19 17.13
C LYS A 580 -6.23 32.15 17.14
N SER A 581 -7.16 32.20 16.18
CA SER A 581 -8.26 31.25 16.03
C SER A 581 -7.97 30.09 15.07
N PHE A 582 -6.92 30.18 14.24
CA PHE A 582 -6.88 29.43 12.97
C PHE A 582 -5.64 28.55 12.73
N SER A 583 -4.51 28.81 13.41
CA SER A 583 -3.28 27.99 13.40
C SER A 583 -2.84 27.39 12.04
N ILE A 584 -3.11 28.08 10.91
CA ILE A 584 -2.79 27.60 9.53
C ILE A 584 -1.37 27.06 9.47
N ARG A 585 -0.43 27.82 10.03
CA ARG A 585 0.99 27.53 9.97
C ARG A 585 1.33 26.21 10.65
N SER A 586 0.81 25.93 11.85
CA SER A 586 1.12 24.67 12.53
C SER A 586 0.51 23.48 11.79
N VAL A 587 -0.67 23.65 11.20
CA VAL A 587 -1.31 22.63 10.35
C VAL A 587 -0.47 22.39 9.09
N LEU A 588 -0.02 23.44 8.41
CA LEU A 588 0.82 23.35 7.21
C LEU A 588 2.18 22.73 7.53
N LEU A 589 2.86 23.16 8.59
CA LEU A 589 4.14 22.59 9.01
C LEU A 589 4.01 21.11 9.37
N ASN A 590 2.96 20.74 10.10
CA ASN A 590 2.68 19.33 10.41
C ASN A 590 2.39 18.52 9.13
N LEU A 591 1.65 19.10 8.18
CA LEU A 591 1.36 18.47 6.90
C LEU A 591 2.62 18.29 6.06
N THR A 592 3.46 19.32 5.94
CA THR A 592 4.73 19.28 5.20
C THR A 592 5.70 18.30 5.85
N ALA A 593 5.83 18.31 7.18
CA ALA A 593 6.65 17.35 7.91
C ALA A 593 6.18 15.91 7.63
N LYS A 594 4.87 15.65 7.70
CA LYS A 594 4.30 14.33 7.35
C LYS A 594 4.51 13.97 5.88
N TYR A 595 4.33 14.91 4.94
CA TYR A 595 4.61 14.70 3.52
C TYR A 595 6.07 14.32 3.28
N TYR A 596 7.00 14.91 4.02
CA TYR A 596 8.42 14.61 3.89
C TYR A 596 8.80 13.31 4.61
N GLU A 597 8.54 13.21 5.91
CA GLU A 597 8.90 12.07 6.77
C GLU A 597 8.26 10.77 6.29
N GLU A 598 6.98 10.83 5.92
CA GLU A 598 6.21 9.63 5.63
C GLU A 598 6.13 9.35 4.13
N LEU A 599 6.26 10.35 3.24
CA LEU A 599 6.03 10.16 1.78
C LEU A 599 7.19 10.58 0.88
N PHE A 600 8.23 11.23 1.42
CA PHE A 600 9.34 11.81 0.65
C PHE A 600 8.89 12.78 -0.45
N ILE A 601 7.74 13.44 -0.27
CA ILE A 601 7.23 14.45 -1.20
C ILE A 601 7.67 15.82 -0.68
N ILE A 602 8.50 16.50 -1.47
CA ILE A 602 8.95 17.86 -1.17
C ILE A 602 7.87 18.83 -1.63
N LYS A 603 7.10 19.35 -0.68
CA LYS A 603 6.13 20.43 -0.89
C LYS A 603 6.25 21.45 0.21
N THR A 604 6.44 22.71 -0.16
CA THR A 604 6.58 23.78 0.84
C THR A 604 5.20 24.22 1.34
N PRO A 605 5.11 24.79 2.56
CA PRO A 605 3.87 25.38 3.07
C PRO A 605 3.24 26.41 2.12
N GLU A 606 4.08 27.19 1.43
CA GLU A 606 3.72 28.24 0.49
C GLU A 606 2.97 27.66 -0.72
N GLU A 607 3.54 26.64 -1.35
CA GLU A 607 2.92 25.97 -2.50
C GLU A 607 1.57 25.36 -2.13
N ILE A 608 1.49 24.71 -0.97
CA ILE A 608 0.24 24.10 -0.49
C ILE A 608 -0.81 25.19 -0.24
N LEU A 609 -0.43 26.27 0.44
CA LEU A 609 -1.36 27.34 0.79
C LEU A 609 -1.88 28.10 -0.44
N LEU A 610 -0.99 28.48 -1.36
CA LEU A 610 -1.35 29.16 -2.60
C LEU A 610 -2.33 28.32 -3.41
N ARG A 611 -2.01 27.02 -3.59
CA ARG A 611 -2.89 26.09 -4.30
C ARG A 611 -4.28 26.03 -3.66
N LEU A 612 -4.35 25.88 -2.33
CA LEU A 612 -5.64 25.82 -1.63
C LEU A 612 -6.42 27.13 -1.71
N ALA A 613 -5.73 28.29 -1.74
CA ALA A 613 -6.36 29.59 -1.88
C ALA A 613 -6.96 29.81 -3.27
N LEU A 614 -6.24 29.42 -4.34
CA LEU A 614 -6.75 29.45 -5.71
C LEU A 614 -7.98 28.55 -5.87
N GLN A 615 -7.92 27.32 -5.34
CA GLN A 615 -9.06 26.39 -5.33
C GLN A 615 -10.27 26.96 -4.58
N ALA A 616 -10.04 27.55 -3.41
CA ALA A 616 -11.11 28.17 -2.62
C ALA A 616 -11.71 29.39 -3.33
N GLN A 617 -10.92 30.14 -4.11
CA GLN A 617 -11.39 31.31 -4.84
C GLN A 617 -12.27 30.91 -6.01
N TYR A 618 -11.86 29.90 -6.78
CA TYR A 618 -12.66 29.38 -7.88
C TYR A 618 -14.02 28.85 -7.38
N GLU A 619 -14.04 28.05 -6.32
CA GLU A 619 -15.30 27.54 -5.73
C GLU A 619 -16.19 28.67 -5.22
N ALA A 620 -15.60 29.71 -4.62
CA ALA A 620 -16.35 30.89 -4.15
C ALA A 620 -16.98 31.71 -5.30
N LEU A 621 -16.33 31.76 -6.47
CA LEU A 621 -16.84 32.47 -7.65
C LEU A 621 -17.98 31.72 -8.33
N VAL A 622 -17.85 30.40 -8.47
CA VAL A 622 -18.82 29.57 -9.21
C VAL A 622 -20.02 29.17 -8.34
N ASN A 623 -19.90 29.29 -7.01
CA ASN A 623 -20.94 28.91 -6.03
C ASN A 623 -21.48 27.48 -6.23
N LYS A 624 -20.64 26.60 -6.80
CA LYS A 624 -20.92 25.18 -6.99
C LYS A 624 -19.68 24.38 -6.64
N LYS A 625 -19.82 23.51 -5.64
CA LYS A 625 -18.77 22.60 -5.18
C LYS A 625 -18.16 21.75 -6.32
N SER A 626 -18.95 21.43 -7.34
CA SER A 626 -18.54 20.62 -8.50
C SER A 626 -17.58 21.32 -9.46
N SER A 627 -17.45 22.65 -9.40
CA SER A 627 -16.61 23.42 -10.34
C SER A 627 -15.13 23.02 -10.24
N PHE A 628 -14.59 22.83 -9.04
CA PHE A 628 -13.19 22.43 -8.86
C PHE A 628 -12.87 21.07 -9.50
N ASP A 629 -13.76 20.09 -9.32
CA ASP A 629 -13.61 18.76 -9.92
C ASP A 629 -13.57 18.86 -11.46
N VAL A 630 -14.26 19.86 -12.04
CA VAL A 630 -14.32 20.10 -13.48
C VAL A 630 -13.02 20.69 -14.01
N GLN A 631 -12.48 21.72 -13.36
CA GLN A 631 -11.16 22.28 -13.73
C GLN A 631 -10.09 21.18 -13.70
N GLN A 632 -10.06 20.39 -12.61
CA GLN A 632 -9.15 19.27 -12.47
C GLN A 632 -9.34 18.23 -13.59
N THR A 633 -10.58 17.90 -13.95
CA THR A 633 -10.89 17.00 -15.07
C THR A 633 -10.28 17.50 -16.37
N MET A 634 -10.40 18.80 -16.67
CA MET A 634 -9.92 19.37 -17.93
C MET A 634 -8.39 19.47 -18.01
N GLU A 635 -7.71 19.79 -16.90
CA GLU A 635 -6.25 19.73 -16.82
C GLU A 635 -5.74 18.31 -17.12
N LEU A 636 -6.37 17.30 -16.51
CA LEU A 636 -6.04 15.89 -16.74
C LEU A 636 -6.29 15.50 -18.22
N ILE A 637 -7.43 15.90 -18.79
CA ILE A 637 -7.75 15.64 -20.20
C ILE A 637 -6.72 16.31 -21.13
N SER A 638 -6.26 17.54 -20.82
CA SER A 638 -5.22 18.21 -21.60
C SER A 638 -3.93 17.40 -21.65
N GLU A 639 -3.51 16.87 -20.51
CA GLU A 639 -2.25 16.16 -20.42
C GLU A 639 -2.33 14.81 -21.14
N SER A 640 -3.49 14.14 -21.08
CA SER A 640 -3.75 12.87 -21.80
C SER A 640 -3.49 12.97 -23.31
N LYS A 641 -3.77 14.13 -23.91
CA LYS A 641 -3.61 14.38 -25.35
C LYS A 641 -2.15 14.23 -25.80
N LYS A 642 -1.21 14.75 -25.00
CA LYS A 642 0.23 14.70 -25.31
C LYS A 642 0.72 13.26 -25.52
N TYR A 643 0.18 12.31 -24.74
CA TYR A 643 0.55 10.90 -24.84
C TYR A 643 -0.17 10.18 -25.97
N ALA A 644 -1.43 10.52 -26.24
CA ALA A 644 -2.17 9.97 -27.40
C ALA A 644 -1.49 10.34 -28.74
N ASP A 645 -0.91 11.54 -28.84
CA ASP A 645 -0.17 11.97 -30.04
C ASP A 645 1.05 11.08 -30.34
N GLN A 646 1.68 10.47 -29.32
CA GLN A 646 2.80 9.54 -29.50
C GLN A 646 2.38 8.19 -30.10
N ILE A 647 1.11 7.82 -29.88
CA ILE A 647 0.50 6.57 -30.37
C ILE A 647 0.00 6.71 -31.82
N ARG A 648 -0.14 7.95 -32.30
CA ARG A 648 -0.81 8.25 -33.56
C ARG A 648 -0.26 7.46 -34.75
N GLY A 649 -1.14 6.69 -35.41
CA GLY A 649 -0.81 5.88 -36.59
C GLY A 649 0.11 4.68 -36.33
N LYS A 650 0.37 4.31 -35.08
CA LYS A 650 1.22 3.15 -34.73
C LYS A 650 0.39 1.87 -34.53
N GLN A 651 1.01 0.72 -34.76
CA GLN A 651 0.45 -0.58 -34.39
C GLN A 651 0.73 -0.83 -32.90
N ILE A 652 -0.34 -1.03 -32.11
CA ILE A 652 -0.21 -1.07 -30.66
C ILE A 652 -0.68 -2.38 -30.03
N VAL A 653 -0.15 -2.71 -28.87
CA VAL A 653 -0.69 -3.74 -27.95
C VAL A 653 -1.19 -3.02 -26.72
N ILE A 654 -2.49 -3.15 -26.40
CA ILE A 654 -3.10 -2.40 -25.31
C ILE A 654 -3.06 -3.22 -24.03
N ILE A 655 -2.61 -2.63 -22.92
CA ILE A 655 -2.61 -3.30 -21.61
C ILE A 655 -3.72 -2.71 -20.75
N LEU A 656 -4.74 -3.52 -20.45
CA LEU A 656 -5.93 -3.16 -19.68
C LEU A 656 -5.99 -3.94 -18.35
N GLY A 657 -6.82 -3.47 -17.42
CA GLY A 657 -6.97 -4.10 -16.10
C GLY A 657 -7.24 -3.10 -14.98
N SER A 658 -7.77 -3.56 -13.85
CA SER A 658 -8.12 -2.70 -12.70
C SER A 658 -6.92 -1.95 -12.12
N THR A 659 -7.15 -0.86 -11.39
CA THR A 659 -6.06 -0.15 -10.70
C THR A 659 -5.34 -1.08 -9.73
N GLY A 660 -4.00 -1.13 -9.78
CA GLY A 660 -3.19 -2.01 -8.94
C GLY A 660 -3.11 -3.48 -9.39
N SER A 661 -3.67 -3.85 -10.54
CA SER A 661 -3.53 -5.20 -11.13
C SER A 661 -2.12 -5.52 -11.66
N GLY A 662 -1.15 -4.60 -11.60
CA GLY A 662 0.21 -4.85 -12.07
C GLY A 662 0.46 -4.63 -13.57
N LYS A 663 -0.38 -3.85 -14.26
CA LYS A 663 -0.22 -3.49 -15.69
C LYS A 663 1.16 -2.91 -16.04
N SER A 664 1.59 -1.87 -15.33
CA SER A 664 2.88 -1.21 -15.60
C SER A 664 4.06 -2.13 -15.30
N THR A 665 3.93 -2.99 -14.28
CA THR A 665 4.91 -4.04 -13.99
C THR A 665 4.96 -5.08 -15.11
N ALA A 666 3.80 -5.55 -15.58
CA ALA A 666 3.70 -6.44 -16.75
C ALA A 666 4.26 -5.78 -18.02
N SER A 667 4.06 -4.49 -18.18
CA SER A 667 4.61 -3.72 -19.30
C SER A 667 6.14 -3.75 -19.27
N CYS A 668 6.75 -3.38 -18.14
CA CYS A 668 8.20 -3.40 -17.96
C CYS A 668 8.78 -4.81 -18.14
N TYR A 669 8.09 -5.82 -17.59
CA TYR A 669 8.44 -7.22 -17.75
C TYR A 669 8.51 -7.62 -19.22
N LEU A 670 7.47 -7.34 -20.01
CA LEU A 670 7.41 -7.63 -21.45
C LEU A 670 8.47 -6.86 -22.25
N MET A 671 8.79 -5.64 -21.83
CA MET A 671 9.83 -4.81 -22.44
C MET A 671 11.26 -5.22 -22.06
N LYS A 672 11.43 -6.27 -21.26
CA LYS A 672 12.74 -6.74 -20.76
C LYS A 672 13.49 -5.69 -19.92
N ALA A 673 12.75 -4.83 -19.21
CA ALA A 673 13.37 -3.94 -18.23
C ALA A 673 14.11 -4.77 -17.18
N GLU A 674 15.31 -4.34 -16.81
CA GLU A 674 16.03 -4.90 -15.65
C GLU A 674 15.24 -4.51 -14.40
N MET A 675 14.57 -5.50 -13.80
CA MET A 675 13.67 -5.30 -12.68
C MET A 675 14.27 -5.94 -11.44
N ARG A 676 14.22 -5.24 -10.32
CA ARG A 676 14.60 -5.79 -9.02
C ARG A 676 13.40 -5.82 -8.10
N THR A 677 13.23 -6.94 -7.43
CA THR A 677 12.38 -6.98 -6.26
C THR A 677 13.09 -6.21 -5.16
N TYR A 678 12.37 -5.27 -4.58
CA TYR A 678 12.79 -4.62 -3.38
C TYR A 678 11.61 -4.64 -2.45
N ILE A 679 11.93 -4.83 -1.18
CA ILE A 679 10.98 -4.54 -0.14
C ILE A 679 10.86 -3.02 -0.17
N THR A 680 9.68 -2.55 -0.53
CA THR A 680 9.35 -1.12 -0.51
C THR A 680 9.64 -0.55 0.88
N GLN A 681 9.60 0.77 1.08
CA GLN A 681 9.78 1.41 2.42
C GLN A 681 8.68 1.07 3.43
N LEU A 682 8.05 -0.06 3.20
CA LEU A 682 6.66 -0.31 3.08
C LEU A 682 6.39 -1.82 3.12
N GLY A 683 7.42 -2.68 3.16
CA GLY A 683 7.29 -4.10 3.47
C GLY A 683 6.70 -4.97 2.38
N ASP A 684 5.97 -4.40 1.43
CA ASP A 684 5.53 -5.14 0.25
C ASP A 684 6.74 -5.46 -0.61
N ASP A 685 6.76 -6.72 -1.07
CA ASP A 685 7.55 -7.14 -2.22
C ASP A 685 7.03 -6.35 -3.42
N ALA A 686 7.79 -5.36 -3.86
CA ALA A 686 7.49 -4.63 -5.08
C ALA A 686 8.67 -4.64 -6.03
N ILE A 687 8.38 -4.25 -7.25
CA ILE A 687 9.27 -4.45 -8.38
C ILE A 687 9.57 -3.08 -8.97
N GLU A 688 10.80 -2.61 -8.84
CA GLU A 688 11.25 -1.41 -9.53
C GLU A 688 12.22 -1.75 -10.66
N ILE A 689 12.44 -0.77 -11.54
CA ILE A 689 13.47 -0.84 -12.56
C ILE A 689 14.83 -0.56 -11.90
N ALA A 690 15.79 -1.47 -12.08
CA ALA A 690 17.10 -1.40 -11.46
C ALA A 690 17.89 -0.16 -11.93
N ASN A 691 17.81 0.16 -13.22
CA ASN A 691 18.45 1.33 -13.81
C ASN A 691 17.50 2.54 -13.86
N ARG A 692 17.65 3.45 -12.90
CA ARG A 692 16.80 4.65 -12.77
C ARG A 692 17.12 5.76 -13.77
N ASN A 693 18.19 5.64 -14.57
CA ASN A 693 18.59 6.68 -15.53
C ASN A 693 17.77 6.65 -16.84
N CYS A 694 16.92 5.65 -17.06
CA CYS A 694 16.07 5.51 -18.25
C CYS A 694 14.63 6.02 -18.03
N VAL A 695 14.47 7.26 -17.55
CA VAL A 695 13.19 7.79 -17.01
C VAL A 695 12.03 7.82 -18.04
N ASP A 696 12.30 7.72 -19.33
CA ASP A 696 11.29 7.73 -20.40
C ASP A 696 11.24 6.45 -21.26
N GLU A 697 12.11 5.48 -21.00
CA GLU A 697 12.18 4.26 -21.81
C GLU A 697 11.10 3.25 -21.41
N TYR A 698 10.73 3.22 -20.13
CA TYR A 698 9.80 2.24 -19.57
C TYR A 698 8.66 2.91 -18.81
N PRO A 699 7.49 2.26 -18.71
CA PRO A 699 6.42 2.74 -17.85
C PRO A 699 6.87 2.83 -16.39
N LYS A 700 6.56 3.95 -15.74
CA LYS A 700 6.83 4.14 -14.32
C LYS A 700 6.04 3.09 -13.52
N ILE A 701 6.75 2.15 -12.89
CA ILE A 701 6.10 1.21 -11.97
C ILE A 701 5.77 1.98 -10.69
N CYS A 702 4.47 2.24 -10.51
CA CYS A 702 3.99 2.98 -9.36
C CYS A 702 3.73 2.03 -8.20
N HIS A 703 4.42 2.27 -7.08
CA HIS A 703 4.23 1.54 -5.82
C HIS A 703 3.34 2.30 -4.83
N SER A 704 2.81 3.47 -5.24
CA SER A 704 1.91 4.29 -4.44
C SER A 704 0.56 3.59 -4.29
N ILE A 705 0.21 3.18 -3.08
CA ILE A 705 -1.07 2.52 -2.89
C ILE A 705 -2.22 3.53 -2.96
N GLY A 706 -3.25 3.18 -3.74
CA GLY A 706 -4.44 4.00 -3.94
C GLY A 706 -4.25 5.21 -4.87
N LYS A 707 -3.04 5.41 -5.41
CA LYS A 707 -2.77 6.43 -6.44
C LYS A 707 -2.02 5.80 -7.60
N SER A 708 -2.72 5.55 -8.70
CA SER A 708 -2.06 5.25 -9.97
C SER A 708 -1.40 6.53 -10.49
N ASP A 709 -0.07 6.60 -10.50
CA ASP A 709 0.65 7.69 -11.21
C ASP A 709 0.36 7.65 -12.71
N ASN A 710 0.00 6.47 -13.25
CA ASN A 710 -0.42 6.33 -14.64
C ASN A 710 -1.89 6.76 -14.76
N LEU A 711 -2.05 8.05 -14.99
CA LEU A 711 -3.33 8.72 -15.29
C LEU A 711 -3.71 8.62 -16.76
N TYR A 712 -2.71 8.41 -17.62
CA TYR A 712 -2.84 8.47 -19.06
C TYR A 712 -2.31 7.20 -19.71
N ALA A 713 -2.92 6.82 -20.82
CA ALA A 713 -2.43 5.78 -21.69
C ALA A 713 -1.16 6.28 -22.39
N ARG A 714 -0.07 5.54 -22.24
CA ARG A 714 1.25 5.89 -22.82
C ARG A 714 1.79 4.74 -23.65
N GLY A 715 2.33 5.07 -24.82
CA GLY A 715 2.91 4.11 -25.74
C GLY A 715 4.43 3.99 -25.56
N TYR A 716 4.91 2.76 -25.46
CA TYR A 716 6.34 2.43 -25.33
C TYR A 716 6.77 1.50 -26.46
N LYS A 717 7.98 1.67 -27.00
CA LYS A 717 8.46 0.84 -28.11
C LYS A 717 8.73 -0.58 -27.63
N LEU A 718 8.24 -1.58 -28.36
CA LEU A 718 8.46 -3.00 -28.10
C LEU A 718 8.93 -3.68 -29.38
N SER A 719 10.09 -4.32 -29.34
CA SER A 719 10.59 -5.16 -30.43
C SER A 719 10.33 -6.62 -30.11
N VAL A 720 9.57 -7.31 -30.97
CA VAL A 720 9.24 -8.72 -30.80
C VAL A 720 9.91 -9.53 -31.90
N CYS A 721 10.77 -10.48 -31.52
CA CYS A 721 11.49 -11.35 -32.44
C CYS A 721 11.24 -12.82 -32.07
N LEU A 722 10.77 -13.62 -33.02
CA LEU A 722 10.71 -15.07 -32.91
C LEU A 722 12.01 -15.69 -33.43
N LYS A 723 12.37 -16.88 -32.92
CA LYS A 723 13.52 -17.65 -33.43
C LYS A 723 13.37 -17.83 -34.94
N ASN A 724 14.38 -17.43 -35.70
CA ASN A 724 14.44 -17.50 -37.18
C ASN A 724 13.36 -16.67 -37.92
N LYS A 725 12.82 -15.59 -37.34
CA LYS A 725 11.90 -14.67 -38.02
C LYS A 725 12.35 -13.21 -37.89
N THR A 726 11.86 -12.35 -38.79
CA THR A 726 12.13 -10.91 -38.76
C THR A 726 11.46 -10.23 -37.56
N PRO A 727 12.16 -9.33 -36.85
CA PRO A 727 11.59 -8.59 -35.74
C PRO A 727 10.46 -7.66 -36.22
N ILE A 728 9.38 -7.57 -35.45
CA ILE A 728 8.31 -6.59 -35.66
C ILE A 728 8.40 -5.49 -34.59
N GLN A 729 8.16 -4.25 -35.01
CA GLN A 729 8.16 -3.11 -34.10
C GLN A 729 6.71 -2.75 -33.73
N LEU A 730 6.40 -2.92 -32.45
CA LEU A 730 5.10 -2.62 -31.87
C LEU A 730 5.22 -1.47 -30.87
N MET A 731 4.09 -0.90 -30.49
CA MET A 731 4.01 0.02 -29.35
C MET A 731 3.14 -0.59 -28.25
N LEU A 732 3.75 -0.87 -27.11
CA LEU A 732 3.05 -1.35 -25.92
C LEU A 732 2.39 -0.15 -25.23
N CYS A 733 1.07 -0.14 -25.20
CA CYS A 733 0.28 0.94 -24.62
C CYS A 733 -0.12 0.57 -23.19
N ASP A 734 0.60 1.08 -22.19
CA ASP A 734 0.23 0.93 -20.78
C ASP A 734 -0.92 1.88 -20.45
N CYS A 735 -2.10 1.33 -20.17
CA CYS A 735 -3.29 2.12 -19.88
C CYS A 735 -3.50 2.37 -18.39
N PRO A 736 -4.19 3.46 -18.03
CA PRO A 736 -4.64 3.65 -16.67
C PRO A 736 -5.58 2.53 -16.22
N GLY A 737 -5.57 2.21 -14.92
CA GLY A 737 -6.45 1.17 -14.40
C GLY A 737 -7.91 1.59 -14.27
N PHE A 738 -8.82 0.63 -14.49
CA PHE A 738 -10.26 0.81 -14.27
C PHE A 738 -10.61 1.14 -12.82
N ARG A 739 -11.80 1.72 -12.63
CA ARG A 739 -12.46 1.97 -11.33
C ARG A 739 -11.57 2.71 -10.36
N ASP A 740 -11.21 3.93 -10.74
CA ASP A 740 -10.43 4.80 -9.89
C ASP A 740 -11.29 5.29 -8.72
N THR A 741 -10.81 5.12 -7.49
CA THR A 741 -11.51 5.58 -6.29
C THR A 741 -11.11 7.00 -5.89
N ARG A 742 -10.22 7.66 -6.66
CA ARG A 742 -9.76 9.01 -6.36
C ARG A 742 -10.83 10.09 -6.54
N GLY A 743 -11.77 9.84 -7.45
CA GLY A 743 -12.86 10.73 -7.81
C GLY A 743 -13.32 10.48 -9.26
N ILE A 744 -14.49 11.02 -9.59
CA ILE A 744 -15.10 10.89 -10.91
C ILE A 744 -14.25 11.58 -11.99
N GLU A 745 -13.55 12.66 -11.65
CA GLU A 745 -12.63 13.42 -12.52
C GLU A 745 -11.48 12.55 -13.05
N TYR A 746 -10.92 11.71 -12.16
CA TYR A 746 -9.86 10.77 -12.53
C TYR A 746 -10.40 9.63 -13.37
N GLU A 747 -11.58 9.10 -13.01
CA GLU A 747 -12.22 8.05 -13.78
C GLU A 747 -12.53 8.49 -15.21
N LEU A 748 -13.07 9.70 -15.37
CA LEU A 748 -13.34 10.31 -16.68
C LEU A 748 -12.06 10.47 -17.50
N CYS A 749 -11.01 11.08 -16.91
CA CYS A 749 -9.76 11.27 -17.63
C CYS A 749 -9.14 9.95 -18.09
N LYS A 750 -9.16 8.92 -17.23
CA LYS A 750 -8.58 7.61 -17.58
C LYS A 750 -9.29 6.96 -18.75
N ASN A 751 -10.62 6.92 -18.70
CA ASN A 751 -11.42 6.33 -19.78
C ASN A 751 -11.23 7.09 -21.09
N LEU A 752 -11.24 8.44 -21.05
CA LEU A 752 -10.95 9.28 -22.21
C LEU A 752 -9.54 9.07 -22.76
N SER A 753 -8.57 8.85 -21.88
CA SER A 753 -7.20 8.61 -22.31
C SER A 753 -7.06 7.27 -23.03
N ILE A 754 -7.78 6.22 -22.60
CA ILE A 754 -7.82 4.92 -23.28
C ILE A 754 -8.53 5.06 -24.64
N ASP A 755 -9.68 5.72 -24.66
CA ASP A 755 -10.45 5.99 -25.88
C ASP A 755 -9.63 6.73 -26.93
N ARG A 756 -8.93 7.80 -26.52
CA ARG A 756 -8.02 8.55 -27.39
C ARG A 756 -6.85 7.72 -27.90
N ALA A 757 -6.26 6.87 -27.06
CA ALA A 757 -5.18 5.97 -27.47
C ALA A 757 -5.64 4.98 -28.54
N ILE A 758 -6.80 4.36 -28.36
CA ILE A 758 -7.42 3.44 -29.33
C ILE A 758 -7.70 4.16 -30.65
N LYS A 759 -8.37 5.32 -30.60
CA LYS A 759 -8.74 6.09 -31.80
C LYS A 759 -7.55 6.68 -32.55
N SER A 760 -6.44 6.96 -31.85
CA SER A 760 -5.23 7.50 -32.46
C SER A 760 -4.38 6.40 -33.10
N ALA A 761 -4.50 5.14 -32.66
CA ALA A 761 -3.72 4.02 -33.19
C ALA A 761 -3.97 3.80 -34.70
N GLY A 762 -3.01 3.18 -35.39
CA GLY A 762 -3.21 2.70 -36.76
C GLY A 762 -3.97 1.37 -36.78
N CYS A 763 -3.59 0.45 -35.89
CA CYS A 763 -4.30 -0.81 -35.64
C CYS A 763 -3.88 -1.38 -34.27
N ILE A 764 -4.65 -2.35 -33.76
CA ILE A 764 -4.41 -2.96 -32.45
C ILE A 764 -4.01 -4.42 -32.66
N LYS A 765 -2.77 -4.77 -32.36
CA LYS A 765 -2.21 -6.13 -32.55
C LYS A 765 -2.73 -7.13 -31.51
N GLY A 766 -3.10 -6.65 -30.33
CA GLY A 766 -3.63 -7.50 -29.26
C GLY A 766 -3.91 -6.71 -28.00
N ILE A 767 -4.61 -7.35 -27.08
CA ILE A 767 -5.02 -6.79 -25.81
C ILE A 767 -4.56 -7.70 -24.70
N ILE A 768 -3.78 -7.14 -23.79
CA ILE A 768 -3.31 -7.81 -22.59
C ILE A 768 -4.19 -7.35 -21.44
N PHE A 769 -5.00 -8.26 -20.95
CA PHE A 769 -5.92 -8.05 -19.85
C PHE A 769 -5.35 -8.57 -18.53
N VAL A 770 -4.97 -7.65 -17.65
CA VAL A 770 -4.25 -7.97 -16.42
C VAL A 770 -5.20 -8.08 -15.23
N ILE A 771 -5.21 -9.24 -14.58
CA ILE A 771 -6.05 -9.56 -13.42
C ILE A 771 -5.15 -9.97 -12.26
N GLN A 772 -5.43 -9.48 -11.05
CA GLN A 772 -4.72 -9.95 -9.86
C GLN A 772 -5.25 -11.31 -9.43
N TYR A 773 -4.37 -12.22 -8.98
CA TYR A 773 -4.77 -13.55 -8.52
C TYR A 773 -5.90 -13.53 -7.48
N ASN A 774 -5.81 -12.63 -6.50
CA ASN A 774 -6.82 -12.51 -5.44
C ASN A 774 -8.24 -12.22 -5.96
N ALA A 775 -8.40 -11.66 -7.16
CA ALA A 775 -9.71 -11.42 -7.76
C ALA A 775 -10.48 -12.74 -8.02
N PHE A 776 -9.78 -13.82 -8.35
CA PHE A 776 -10.36 -15.16 -8.52
C PHE A 776 -10.75 -15.83 -7.19
N LEU A 777 -10.32 -15.25 -6.06
CA LEU A 777 -10.59 -15.78 -4.73
C LEU A 777 -11.77 -15.11 -4.02
N GLN A 778 -12.08 -13.88 -4.41
CA GLN A 778 -13.05 -13.03 -3.73
C GLN A 778 -14.45 -13.20 -4.34
N ASP A 779 -15.47 -13.20 -3.49
CA ASP A 779 -16.90 -13.07 -3.86
C ASP A 779 -17.33 -13.95 -5.06
N GLY A 780 -16.88 -15.21 -5.09
CA GLY A 780 -17.20 -16.14 -6.18
C GLY A 780 -16.66 -15.70 -7.55
N GLY A 781 -15.52 -15.02 -7.58
CA GLY A 781 -14.91 -14.50 -8.81
C GLY A 781 -15.62 -13.28 -9.40
N GLN A 782 -16.56 -12.67 -8.67
CA GLN A 782 -17.27 -11.46 -9.11
C GLN A 782 -16.31 -10.32 -9.55
N PRO A 783 -15.16 -10.06 -8.88
CA PRO A 783 -14.21 -9.05 -9.36
C PRO A 783 -13.57 -9.39 -10.72
N VAL A 784 -13.45 -10.67 -11.07
CA VAL A 784 -12.97 -11.12 -12.39
C VAL A 784 -14.01 -10.80 -13.46
N LEU A 785 -15.27 -11.17 -13.21
CA LEU A 785 -16.39 -10.87 -14.10
C LEU A 785 -16.53 -9.37 -14.30
N GLU A 786 -16.54 -8.60 -13.22
CA GLU A 786 -16.59 -7.14 -13.26
C GLU A 786 -15.44 -6.51 -14.04
N SER A 787 -14.25 -7.10 -13.96
CA SER A 787 -13.11 -6.65 -14.76
C SER A 787 -13.33 -6.98 -16.23
N PHE A 788 -13.73 -8.22 -16.53
CA PHE A 788 -13.98 -8.72 -17.90
C PHE A 788 -15.15 -7.98 -18.56
N GLN A 789 -16.13 -7.53 -17.77
CA GLN A 789 -17.19 -6.65 -18.24
C GLN A 789 -16.63 -5.37 -18.83
N ASN A 790 -15.67 -4.73 -18.16
CA ASN A 790 -15.06 -3.50 -18.69
C ASN A 790 -14.32 -3.78 -20.01
N LEU A 791 -13.82 -5.00 -20.22
CA LEU A 791 -13.21 -5.39 -21.49
C LEU A 791 -14.29 -5.53 -22.60
N ILE A 792 -15.44 -6.12 -22.28
CA ILE A 792 -16.59 -6.21 -23.19
C ILE A 792 -17.13 -4.81 -23.51
N ASP A 793 -17.20 -3.91 -22.54
CA ASP A 793 -17.64 -2.52 -22.79
C ASP A 793 -16.71 -1.77 -23.76
N ILE A 794 -15.43 -2.14 -23.80
CA ILE A 794 -14.43 -1.62 -24.75
C ILE A 794 -14.53 -2.31 -26.11
N ILE A 795 -14.84 -3.62 -26.12
CA ILE A 795 -14.96 -4.44 -27.32
C ILE A 795 -16.29 -5.20 -27.28
N PRO A 796 -17.41 -4.56 -27.67
CA PRO A 796 -18.73 -5.15 -27.47
C PRO A 796 -18.89 -6.51 -28.15
N GLY A 797 -18.24 -6.73 -29.30
CA GLY A 797 -18.27 -7.98 -30.06
C GLY A 797 -17.51 -9.16 -29.44
N LEU A 798 -16.91 -9.00 -28.24
CA LEU A 798 -16.07 -10.04 -27.63
C LEU A 798 -16.85 -11.30 -27.23
N LEU A 799 -18.15 -11.17 -26.96
CA LEU A 799 -18.99 -12.32 -26.61
C LEU A 799 -19.47 -13.08 -27.86
N GLU A 800 -19.57 -12.41 -29.00
CA GLU A 800 -20.14 -12.95 -30.23
C GLU A 800 -19.07 -13.42 -31.23
N GLU A 801 -17.93 -12.73 -31.33
CA GLU A 801 -16.91 -12.98 -32.36
C GLU A 801 -15.70 -13.74 -31.80
N GLU A 802 -15.65 -15.06 -32.03
CA GLU A 802 -14.54 -15.91 -31.54
C GLU A 802 -13.16 -15.49 -32.05
N SER A 803 -13.08 -14.95 -33.28
CA SER A 803 -11.81 -14.46 -33.85
C SER A 803 -11.14 -13.34 -33.03
N LEU A 804 -11.89 -12.63 -32.19
CA LEU A 804 -11.33 -11.60 -31.31
C LEU A 804 -10.55 -12.22 -30.14
N LEU A 805 -10.91 -13.44 -29.70
CA LEU A 805 -10.27 -14.12 -28.57
C LEU A 805 -8.81 -14.49 -28.87
N ASP A 806 -8.48 -14.74 -30.15
CA ASP A 806 -7.10 -14.98 -30.61
C ASP A 806 -6.16 -13.80 -30.36
N SER A 807 -6.72 -12.62 -30.07
CA SER A 807 -5.98 -11.39 -29.85
C SER A 807 -6.15 -10.84 -28.43
N VAL A 808 -6.75 -11.60 -27.51
CA VAL A 808 -6.92 -11.27 -26.10
C VAL A 808 -6.09 -12.22 -25.23
N PHE A 809 -5.22 -11.65 -24.40
CA PHE A 809 -4.32 -12.38 -23.50
C PHE A 809 -4.65 -12.01 -22.07
N ILE A 810 -4.87 -12.99 -21.18
CA ILE A 810 -5.12 -12.73 -19.77
C ILE A 810 -3.85 -12.99 -18.98
N LEU A 811 -3.34 -11.96 -18.28
CA LEU A 811 -2.19 -12.08 -17.39
C LEU A 811 -2.65 -12.03 -15.93
N ILE A 812 -2.38 -13.09 -15.18
CA ILE A 812 -2.65 -13.19 -13.75
C ILE A 812 -1.40 -12.79 -12.98
N THR A 813 -1.45 -11.69 -12.24
CA THR A 813 -0.31 -11.14 -11.49
C THR A 813 -0.52 -11.25 -9.98
N LYS A 814 0.49 -10.82 -9.19
CA LYS A 814 0.47 -10.85 -7.72
C LYS A 814 0.19 -12.24 -7.17
N VAL A 815 0.77 -13.23 -7.85
CA VAL A 815 0.62 -14.63 -7.51
C VAL A 815 1.72 -14.97 -6.52
N SER A 816 1.37 -15.58 -5.39
CA SER A 816 2.41 -16.14 -4.52
C SER A 816 3.04 -17.36 -5.20
N ASP A 817 4.29 -17.65 -4.86
CA ASP A 817 5.06 -18.73 -5.50
C ASP A 817 4.35 -20.10 -5.46
N LYS A 818 3.36 -20.31 -4.60
CA LYS A 818 2.72 -21.61 -4.37
C LYS A 818 1.53 -21.95 -5.30
N ILE A 819 1.19 -21.10 -6.26
CA ILE A 819 -0.07 -21.24 -7.03
C ILE A 819 0.20 -21.72 -8.45
N ASN A 820 -0.55 -22.73 -8.89
CA ASN A 820 -0.53 -23.29 -10.24
C ASN A 820 -1.76 -22.83 -11.05
N ILE A 821 -1.60 -22.68 -12.38
CA ILE A 821 -2.67 -22.36 -13.34
C ILE A 821 -3.82 -23.37 -13.32
N ASN A 822 -3.54 -24.63 -12.97
CA ASN A 822 -4.56 -25.66 -12.80
C ASN A 822 -5.58 -25.27 -11.73
N THR A 823 -5.15 -24.60 -10.65
CA THR A 823 -6.05 -24.12 -9.60
C THR A 823 -7.02 -23.04 -10.11
N ILE A 824 -6.56 -22.16 -11.00
CA ILE A 824 -7.42 -21.15 -11.63
C ILE A 824 -8.37 -21.80 -12.63
N THR A 825 -7.87 -22.74 -13.44
CA THR A 825 -8.68 -23.47 -14.42
C THR A 825 -9.81 -24.24 -13.73
N GLU A 826 -9.53 -24.90 -12.61
CA GLU A 826 -10.56 -25.61 -11.83
C GLU A 826 -11.61 -24.65 -11.26
N ARG A 827 -11.20 -23.47 -10.78
CA ARG A 827 -12.12 -22.44 -10.30
C ARG A 827 -13.03 -21.93 -11.41
N ILE A 828 -12.48 -21.65 -12.58
CA ILE A 828 -13.28 -21.24 -13.75
C ILE A 828 -14.31 -22.32 -14.07
N ARG A 829 -13.91 -23.59 -14.13
CA ARG A 829 -14.83 -24.72 -14.37
C ARG A 829 -15.90 -24.83 -13.29
N THR A 830 -15.51 -24.69 -12.02
CA THR A 830 -16.44 -24.74 -10.88
C THR A 830 -17.51 -23.65 -11.01
N HIS A 831 -17.14 -22.42 -11.33
CA HIS A 831 -18.10 -21.33 -11.52
C HIS A 831 -19.03 -21.56 -12.72
N ILE A 832 -18.53 -22.11 -13.82
CA ILE A 832 -19.37 -22.49 -14.97
C ILE A 832 -20.43 -23.52 -14.54
N ASN A 833 -19.99 -24.61 -13.90
CA ASN A 833 -20.89 -25.68 -13.43
C ASN A 833 -21.93 -25.17 -12.42
N GLU A 834 -21.52 -24.31 -11.47
CA GLU A 834 -22.43 -23.69 -10.50
C GLU A 834 -23.51 -22.85 -11.19
N ILE A 835 -23.14 -22.06 -12.21
CA ILE A 835 -24.09 -21.24 -12.96
C ILE A 835 -25.02 -22.11 -13.81
N GLU A 836 -24.52 -23.16 -14.46
CA GLU A 836 -25.35 -24.12 -15.22
C GLU A 836 -26.42 -24.75 -14.33
N LEU A 837 -26.04 -25.24 -13.14
CA LEU A 837 -26.99 -25.78 -12.16
C LEU A 837 -28.02 -24.72 -11.76
N LEU A 838 -27.60 -23.47 -11.49
CA LEU A 838 -28.53 -22.40 -11.13
C LEU A 838 -29.52 -22.06 -12.27
N ILE A 839 -29.07 -22.08 -13.52
CA ILE A 839 -29.93 -21.87 -14.69
C ILE A 839 -30.97 -22.99 -14.79
N GLU A 840 -30.58 -24.26 -14.59
CA GLU A 840 -31.49 -25.41 -14.58
C GLU A 840 -32.56 -25.29 -13.48
N TYR A 841 -32.16 -24.91 -12.26
CA TYR A 841 -33.06 -24.79 -11.11
C TYR A 841 -33.97 -23.54 -11.15
N GLN A 842 -33.56 -22.44 -11.80
CA GLN A 842 -34.27 -21.16 -11.79
C GLN A 842 -35.12 -20.86 -13.03
N SER A 843 -35.40 -21.88 -13.85
CA SER A 843 -36.19 -21.82 -15.10
C SER A 843 -37.62 -21.23 -14.99
N SER A 844 -38.05 -20.75 -13.81
CA SER A 844 -39.35 -20.09 -13.57
C SER A 844 -39.29 -18.57 -13.33
N ASN A 845 -38.12 -17.95 -13.15
CA ASN A 845 -37.96 -16.50 -12.93
C ASN A 845 -37.13 -15.85 -14.05
N TYR A 846 -37.79 -15.16 -14.98
CA TYR A 846 -37.22 -14.65 -16.24
C TYR A 846 -35.99 -13.73 -16.05
N ASP A 847 -36.07 -12.73 -15.16
CA ASP A 847 -34.98 -11.73 -14.99
C ASP A 847 -33.70 -12.30 -14.34
N ALA A 848 -33.82 -13.34 -13.51
CA ALA A 848 -32.65 -13.99 -12.91
C ALA A 848 -31.90 -14.85 -13.94
N SER A 849 -32.61 -15.37 -14.94
CA SER A 849 -32.05 -16.22 -15.98
C SER A 849 -31.09 -15.46 -16.90
N ASP A 850 -31.45 -14.24 -17.33
CA ASP A 850 -30.60 -13.44 -18.23
C ASP A 850 -29.27 -13.02 -17.58
N ALA A 851 -29.32 -12.60 -16.32
CA ALA A 851 -28.11 -12.22 -15.59
C ALA A 851 -27.16 -13.41 -15.37
N LEU A 852 -27.72 -14.60 -15.08
CA LEU A 852 -26.94 -15.83 -14.97
C LEU A 852 -26.37 -16.26 -16.32
N GLN A 853 -27.16 -16.19 -17.39
CA GLN A 853 -26.73 -16.51 -18.75
C GLN A 853 -25.57 -15.61 -19.20
N TYR A 854 -25.64 -14.32 -18.84
CA TYR A 854 -24.58 -13.38 -19.15
C TYR A 854 -23.29 -13.71 -18.40
N LYS A 855 -23.38 -14.04 -17.10
CA LYS A 855 -22.21 -14.51 -16.32
C LYS A 855 -21.62 -15.80 -16.89
N TYR A 856 -22.48 -16.73 -17.32
CA TYR A 856 -22.07 -17.96 -17.98
C TYR A 856 -21.24 -17.68 -19.23
N GLN A 857 -21.74 -16.81 -20.11
CA GLN A 857 -21.03 -16.42 -21.33
C GLN A 857 -19.64 -15.85 -21.03
N MET A 858 -19.52 -14.96 -20.03
CA MET A 858 -18.24 -14.38 -19.65
C MET A 858 -17.23 -15.42 -19.16
N TRP A 859 -17.64 -16.33 -18.27
CA TRP A 859 -16.75 -17.41 -17.81
C TRP A 859 -16.38 -18.37 -18.93
N SER A 860 -17.33 -18.69 -19.81
CA SER A 860 -17.08 -19.52 -21.00
C SER A 860 -16.03 -18.88 -21.91
N LYS A 861 -16.08 -17.55 -22.13
CA LYS A 861 -15.04 -16.84 -22.90
C LYS A 861 -13.68 -16.84 -22.22
N ILE A 862 -13.63 -16.68 -20.89
CA ILE A 862 -12.36 -16.83 -20.14
C ILE A 862 -11.80 -18.25 -20.28
N GLN A 863 -12.66 -19.28 -20.27
CA GLN A 863 -12.26 -20.66 -20.50
C GLN A 863 -11.75 -20.90 -21.93
N GLN A 864 -12.38 -20.30 -22.95
CA GLN A 864 -11.92 -20.36 -24.34
C GLN A 864 -10.55 -19.67 -24.51
N ILE A 865 -10.32 -18.53 -23.86
CA ILE A 865 -9.01 -17.86 -23.82
C ILE A 865 -7.95 -18.76 -23.15
N ASN A 866 -8.33 -19.50 -22.11
CA ASN A 866 -7.42 -20.49 -21.52
C ASN A 866 -7.11 -21.65 -22.48
N ALA A 867 -8.12 -22.15 -23.18
CA ALA A 867 -7.97 -23.26 -24.13
C ALA A 867 -7.08 -22.92 -25.34
N THR A 868 -7.03 -21.64 -25.74
CA THR A 868 -6.11 -21.13 -26.77
C THR A 868 -4.68 -20.91 -26.26
N GLY A 869 -4.42 -21.15 -24.97
CA GLY A 869 -3.11 -20.94 -24.36
C GLY A 869 -2.80 -19.45 -24.10
N HIS A 870 -3.82 -18.60 -24.02
CA HIS A 870 -3.68 -17.15 -23.82
C HIS A 870 -3.93 -16.70 -22.37
N LEU A 871 -4.04 -17.64 -21.42
CA LEU A 871 -4.09 -17.37 -19.99
C LEU A 871 -2.73 -17.67 -19.34
N PHE A 872 -2.11 -16.67 -18.72
CA PHE A 872 -0.77 -16.80 -18.14
C PHE A 872 -0.76 -16.37 -16.67
N ILE A 873 -0.14 -17.15 -15.79
CA ILE A 873 0.27 -16.68 -14.46
C ILE A 873 1.64 -16.04 -14.61
N VAL A 874 1.78 -14.75 -14.31
CA VAL A 874 3.03 -14.01 -14.43
C VAL A 874 3.82 -14.07 -13.13
N ASN A 875 4.96 -14.76 -13.16
CA ASN A 875 6.03 -14.60 -12.20
C ASN A 875 7.12 -13.72 -12.83
N PHE A 876 7.33 -12.54 -12.27
CA PHE A 876 8.26 -11.55 -12.83
C PHE A 876 9.72 -12.00 -12.81
N GLY A 877 10.05 -12.96 -11.94
CA GLY A 877 11.36 -13.62 -11.93
C GLY A 877 11.43 -14.86 -12.81
N ASP A 878 10.46 -15.10 -13.71
CA ASP A 878 10.48 -16.22 -14.65
C ASP A 878 10.40 -15.71 -16.09
N PHE A 879 11.52 -15.65 -16.81
CA PHE A 879 11.55 -15.11 -18.17
C PHE A 879 10.91 -16.00 -19.24
N ARG A 880 10.65 -17.27 -18.95
CA ARG A 880 10.07 -18.22 -19.91
C ARG A 880 8.67 -17.81 -20.28
N GLN A 881 7.90 -17.43 -19.27
CA GLN A 881 6.51 -16.96 -19.43
C GLN A 881 6.44 -15.71 -20.33
N ARG A 882 7.39 -14.79 -20.20
CA ARG A 882 7.51 -13.60 -21.05
C ARG A 882 7.58 -13.96 -22.52
N LYS A 883 8.42 -14.93 -22.85
CA LYS A 883 8.63 -15.39 -24.23
C LYS A 883 7.37 -16.04 -24.79
N LYS A 884 6.70 -16.88 -23.99
CA LYS A 884 5.40 -17.47 -24.37
C LYS A 884 4.37 -16.39 -24.68
N ILE A 885 4.26 -15.36 -23.83
CA ILE A 885 3.36 -14.21 -24.04
C ILE A 885 3.70 -13.45 -25.33
N LEU A 886 4.97 -13.06 -25.52
CA LEU A 886 5.41 -12.31 -26.71
C LEU A 886 5.23 -13.11 -28.01
N ASN A 887 5.45 -14.43 -27.97
CA ASN A 887 5.23 -15.31 -29.10
C ASN A 887 3.75 -15.42 -29.47
N ALA A 888 2.87 -15.48 -28.47
CA ALA A 888 1.43 -15.47 -28.68
C ALA A 888 0.98 -14.13 -29.30
N ILE A 889 1.47 -12.99 -28.79
CA ILE A 889 1.24 -11.65 -29.36
C ILE A 889 1.77 -11.54 -30.79
N TYR A 890 2.93 -12.11 -31.12
CA TYR A 890 3.43 -12.08 -32.49
C TYR A 890 2.46 -12.77 -33.45
N LYS A 891 1.92 -13.93 -33.04
CA LYS A 891 1.06 -14.80 -33.85
C LYS A 891 -0.40 -14.31 -33.97
N SER A 892 -0.86 -13.40 -33.10
CA SER A 892 -2.25 -12.93 -33.11
C SER A 892 -2.64 -12.14 -34.35
N GLN A 893 -3.94 -12.00 -34.57
CA GLN A 893 -4.49 -11.17 -35.64
C GLN A 893 -4.59 -9.71 -35.20
N ASN A 894 -4.71 -8.79 -36.17
CA ASN A 894 -4.96 -7.38 -35.85
C ASN A 894 -6.45 -7.18 -35.60
N ILE A 895 -6.79 -6.46 -34.54
CA ILE A 895 -8.14 -5.98 -34.25
C ILE A 895 -8.34 -4.62 -34.93
N HIS A 896 -9.36 -4.51 -35.77
CA HIS A 896 -9.72 -3.26 -36.43
C HIS A 896 -10.36 -2.28 -35.44
N ILE A 897 -10.06 -0.98 -35.55
CA ILE A 897 -10.53 0.05 -34.60
C ILE A 897 -12.06 0.13 -34.54
N SER A 898 -12.76 -0.20 -35.63
CA SER A 898 -14.23 -0.23 -35.65
C SER A 898 -14.86 -1.31 -34.77
N LYS A 899 -14.07 -2.28 -34.28
CA LYS A 899 -14.54 -3.31 -33.32
C LYS A 899 -14.58 -2.80 -31.89
N PHE A 900 -13.95 -1.65 -31.62
CA PHE A 900 -13.97 -1.00 -30.32
C PHE A 900 -15.19 -0.09 -30.24
N SER A 901 -15.74 0.04 -29.04
CA SER A 901 -16.84 0.98 -28.82
C SER A 901 -16.40 2.41 -29.15
N SER A 902 -17.30 3.18 -29.77
CA SER A 902 -17.03 4.56 -30.17
C SER A 902 -16.90 5.52 -28.98
N ALA A 903 -17.21 5.05 -27.77
CA ALA A 903 -17.02 5.75 -26.52
C ALA A 903 -16.85 4.72 -25.38
N ILE A 904 -15.65 4.65 -24.78
CA ILE A 904 -15.47 4.00 -23.47
C ILE A 904 -16.11 4.91 -22.42
N VAL A 905 -17.43 4.89 -22.36
CA VAL A 905 -18.18 5.63 -21.37
C VAL A 905 -19.45 4.86 -21.09
N SER A 906 -19.53 4.19 -19.94
CA SER A 906 -20.80 3.65 -19.45
C SER A 906 -21.86 4.77 -19.47
N LYS A 907 -23.15 4.44 -19.60
CA LYS A 907 -24.21 5.47 -19.59
C LYS A 907 -24.10 6.43 -18.40
N GLU A 908 -23.65 5.92 -17.25
CA GLU A 908 -23.40 6.69 -16.04
C GLU A 908 -22.17 7.61 -16.16
N LEU A 909 -21.04 7.09 -16.61
CA LEU A 909 -19.86 7.92 -16.87
C LEU A 909 -20.17 8.99 -17.91
N TYR A 910 -21.04 8.70 -18.87
CA TYR A 910 -21.41 9.62 -19.95
C TYR A 910 -22.28 10.73 -19.41
N LYS A 911 -23.24 10.38 -18.56
CA LYS A 911 -24.03 11.36 -17.84
C LYS A 911 -23.14 12.26 -16.97
N ASN A 912 -22.26 11.67 -16.16
CA ASN A 912 -21.31 12.43 -15.35
C ASN A 912 -20.49 13.35 -16.25
N TYR A 913 -19.98 12.84 -17.37
CA TYR A 913 -19.20 13.59 -18.32
C TYR A 913 -19.95 14.77 -18.95
N ALA A 914 -21.19 14.55 -19.38
CA ALA A 914 -22.06 15.58 -19.91
C ALA A 914 -22.38 16.65 -18.85
N ASP A 915 -22.64 16.23 -17.60
CA ASP A 915 -22.83 17.12 -16.46
C ASP A 915 -21.57 17.97 -16.23
N PHE A 916 -20.36 17.39 -16.32
CA PHE A 916 -19.09 18.12 -16.19
C PHE A 916 -18.92 19.19 -17.28
N ILE A 917 -19.16 18.84 -18.55
CA ILE A 917 -19.06 19.79 -19.67
C ILE A 917 -20.10 20.89 -19.51
N GLU A 918 -21.34 20.55 -19.19
CA GLU A 918 -22.42 21.50 -19.00
C GLU A 918 -22.10 22.47 -17.86
N ILE A 919 -21.63 21.97 -16.71
CA ILE A 919 -21.22 22.80 -15.59
C ILE A 919 -20.09 23.74 -15.98
N GLU A 920 -19.06 23.26 -16.70
CA GLU A 920 -17.92 24.10 -17.07
C GLU A 920 -18.32 25.18 -18.08
N THR A 921 -18.95 24.75 -19.18
CA THR A 921 -19.35 25.63 -20.26
C THR A 921 -20.34 26.68 -19.75
N HIS A 922 -21.30 26.29 -18.92
CA HIS A 922 -22.19 27.24 -18.25
C HIS A 922 -21.46 28.20 -17.33
N SER A 923 -20.52 27.71 -16.50
CA SER A 923 -19.76 28.55 -15.57
C SER A 923 -18.97 29.63 -16.31
N TRP A 924 -18.29 29.27 -17.40
CA TRP A 924 -17.54 30.23 -18.20
C TRP A 924 -18.45 31.19 -18.97
N ILE A 925 -19.44 30.69 -19.71
CA ILE A 925 -20.28 31.50 -20.62
C ILE A 925 -21.27 32.37 -19.86
N LYS A 926 -21.90 31.86 -18.80
CA LYS A 926 -23.03 32.54 -18.13
C LYS A 926 -22.60 33.29 -16.87
N ILE A 927 -21.47 32.93 -16.26
CA ILE A 927 -21.02 33.51 -14.98
C ILE A 927 -19.72 34.29 -15.18
N VAL A 928 -18.62 33.61 -15.54
CA VAL A 928 -17.28 34.22 -15.48
C VAL A 928 -17.07 35.26 -16.57
N PHE A 929 -17.26 34.92 -17.86
CA PHE A 929 -17.02 35.87 -18.94
C PHE A 929 -17.96 37.08 -18.91
N PRO A 930 -19.29 36.92 -18.69
CA PRO A 930 -20.18 38.07 -18.60
C PRO A 930 -19.85 38.97 -17.40
N ASN A 931 -19.48 38.39 -16.25
CA ASN A 931 -19.10 39.21 -15.10
C ASN A 931 -17.81 39.98 -15.36
N PHE A 932 -16.81 39.33 -15.97
CA PHE A 932 -15.51 39.94 -16.26
C PHE A 932 -15.57 41.01 -17.34
N LEU A 933 -16.21 40.71 -18.48
CA LEU A 933 -16.22 41.58 -19.66
C LEU A 933 -17.27 42.69 -19.57
N LYS A 934 -18.37 42.45 -18.85
CA LYS A 934 -19.54 43.36 -18.87
C LYS A 934 -19.91 43.88 -17.49
N HIS A 935 -20.35 43.02 -16.57
CA HIS A 935 -21.02 43.47 -15.34
C HIS A 935 -20.08 44.21 -14.38
N LEU A 936 -18.84 43.75 -14.18
CA LEU A 936 -17.88 44.45 -13.32
C LEU A 936 -17.45 45.79 -13.92
N PRO A 937 -17.05 45.88 -15.22
CA PRO A 937 -16.80 47.17 -15.87
C PRO A 937 -17.97 48.15 -15.77
N GLU A 938 -19.21 47.70 -16.01
CA GLU A 938 -20.42 48.53 -15.92
C GLU A 938 -20.61 49.06 -14.49
N LYS A 939 -20.56 48.18 -13.47
CA LYS A 939 -20.68 48.58 -12.05
C LYS A 939 -19.58 49.56 -11.62
N ILE A 940 -18.34 49.35 -12.05
CA ILE A 940 -17.23 50.27 -11.77
C ILE A 940 -17.53 51.64 -12.40
N THR A 941 -18.00 51.65 -13.65
CA THR A 941 -18.33 52.88 -14.38
C THR A 941 -19.49 53.62 -13.73
N GLU A 942 -20.56 52.93 -13.35
CA GLU A 942 -21.71 53.50 -12.63
C GLU A 942 -21.27 54.17 -11.32
N LYS A 943 -20.40 53.51 -10.55
CA LYS A 943 -19.89 54.04 -9.28
C LYS A 943 -18.96 55.23 -9.47
N ILE A 944 -18.13 55.23 -10.51
CA ILE A 944 -17.30 56.38 -10.89
C ILE A 944 -18.18 57.57 -11.29
N GLN A 945 -19.22 57.35 -12.09
CA GLN A 945 -20.17 58.42 -12.47
C GLN A 945 -20.93 58.96 -11.25
N GLU A 946 -21.28 58.12 -10.28
CA GLU A 946 -21.87 58.56 -9.01
C GLU A 946 -20.89 59.44 -8.21
N LEU A 947 -19.62 59.05 -8.15
CA LEU A 947 -18.55 59.81 -7.50
C LEU A 947 -18.34 61.18 -8.18
N GLU A 948 -18.26 61.22 -9.50
CA GLU A 948 -18.11 62.46 -10.29
C GLU A 948 -19.27 63.42 -10.07
N LYS A 949 -20.52 62.91 -10.05
CA LYS A 949 -21.71 63.72 -9.74
C LYS A 949 -21.64 64.35 -8.35
N ASN A 950 -21.18 63.59 -7.35
CA ASN A 950 -21.02 64.11 -5.99
C ASN A 950 -19.93 65.19 -5.91
N LEU A 951 -18.82 65.03 -6.66
CA LEU A 951 -17.75 66.03 -6.71
C LEU A 951 -18.23 67.35 -7.34
N ILE A 952 -19.00 67.28 -8.44
CA ILE A 952 -19.60 68.47 -9.06
C ILE A 952 -20.55 69.19 -8.08
N LEU A 953 -21.33 68.44 -7.29
CA LEU A 953 -22.20 69.01 -6.25
C LEU A 953 -21.41 69.68 -5.13
N ILE A 954 -20.31 69.07 -4.67
CA ILE A 954 -19.40 69.64 -3.67
C ILE A 954 -18.81 70.96 -4.19
N ASP A 955 -18.34 71.01 -5.43
CA ASP A 955 -17.77 72.22 -6.03
C ASP A 955 -18.82 73.33 -6.18
N SER A 956 -20.03 72.99 -6.63
CA SER A 956 -21.15 73.92 -6.72
C SER A 956 -21.53 74.51 -5.35
N ASN A 957 -21.65 73.66 -4.33
CA ASN A 957 -21.95 74.10 -2.97
C ASN A 957 -20.80 74.90 -2.35
N SER A 958 -19.55 74.54 -2.62
CA SER A 958 -18.37 75.29 -2.18
C SER A 958 -18.33 76.69 -2.79
N ASN A 959 -18.69 76.82 -4.07
CA ASN A 959 -18.80 78.12 -4.74
C ASN A 959 -19.97 78.95 -4.18
N LYS A 960 -21.11 78.33 -3.86
CA LYS A 960 -22.22 79.01 -3.14
C LYS A 960 -21.82 79.47 -1.75
N ILE A 961 -21.02 78.70 -1.01
CA ILE A 961 -20.48 79.13 0.28
C ILE A 961 -19.56 80.34 0.09
N LYS A 962 -18.67 80.33 -0.91
CA LYS A 962 -17.79 81.47 -1.21
C LYS A 962 -18.59 82.73 -1.53
N SER A 963 -19.61 82.64 -2.38
CA SER A 963 -20.45 83.79 -2.71
C SER A 963 -21.26 84.28 -1.52
N LYS A 964 -21.88 83.37 -0.74
CA LYS A 964 -22.64 83.73 0.47
C LYS A 964 -21.76 84.33 1.57
N ARG A 965 -20.52 83.85 1.76
CA ARG A 965 -19.57 84.45 2.71
C ARG A 965 -19.21 85.91 2.34
N ILE A 966 -19.13 86.22 1.05
CA ILE A 966 -18.92 87.59 0.57
C ILE A 966 -20.14 88.48 0.86
N GLU A 967 -21.36 87.93 0.72
CA GLU A 967 -22.61 88.63 1.04
C GLU A 967 -22.83 88.82 2.56
N GLU A 968 -22.54 87.80 3.37
CA GLU A 968 -22.80 87.75 4.81
C GLU A 968 -21.84 88.60 5.66
N LEU A 969 -20.63 88.91 5.14
CA LEU A 969 -19.75 89.94 5.69
C LEU A 969 -20.45 91.30 5.85
N ASN A 970 -21.62 91.49 5.20
CA ASN A 970 -22.45 92.69 5.31
C ASN A 970 -23.73 92.52 6.16
N LYS A 971 -24.13 91.30 6.60
CA LYS A 971 -25.48 91.06 7.18
C LYS A 971 -25.59 90.11 8.38
N GLY A 972 -24.53 89.41 8.80
CA GLY A 972 -24.48 88.78 10.14
C GLY A 972 -25.37 87.56 10.42
N HIS A 973 -25.74 86.73 9.42
CA HIS A 973 -26.54 85.51 9.65
C HIS A 973 -25.96 84.29 8.93
N ASN A 974 -25.59 83.24 9.67
CA ASN A 974 -24.65 82.17 9.27
C ASN A 974 -25.30 80.76 9.05
N LYS A 975 -26.63 80.65 9.05
CA LYS A 975 -27.34 79.34 9.10
C LYS A 975 -27.27 78.55 7.79
N ASP A 976 -27.30 79.25 6.66
CA ASP A 976 -27.25 78.62 5.34
C ASP A 976 -25.88 78.05 5.01
N ILE A 977 -24.82 78.73 5.45
CA ILE A 977 -23.44 78.25 5.33
C ILE A 977 -23.28 76.93 6.11
N ILE A 978 -23.76 76.87 7.35
CA ILE A 978 -23.70 75.65 8.19
C ILE A 978 -24.42 74.47 7.52
N ASN A 979 -25.57 74.69 6.90
CA ASN A 979 -26.30 73.65 6.19
C ASN A 979 -25.52 73.14 4.95
N LEU A 980 -24.94 74.04 4.15
CA LEU A 980 -24.13 73.68 2.99
C LEU A 980 -22.84 72.94 3.40
N GLU A 981 -22.19 73.35 4.50
CA GLU A 981 -21.03 72.66 5.05
C GLU A 981 -21.38 71.24 5.53
N LYS A 982 -22.55 71.06 6.16
CA LYS A 982 -23.04 69.73 6.55
C LYS A 982 -23.34 68.84 5.34
N GLU A 983 -23.92 69.40 4.27
CA GLU A 983 -24.13 68.68 3.02
C GLU A 983 -22.81 68.25 2.37
N ILE A 984 -21.81 69.15 2.32
CA ILE A 984 -20.47 68.83 1.80
C ILE A 984 -19.83 67.70 2.63
N ASN A 985 -19.93 67.75 3.96
CA ASN A 985 -19.38 66.70 4.83
C ASN A 985 -20.07 65.35 4.59
N ASN A 986 -21.39 65.32 4.46
CA ASN A 986 -22.13 64.09 4.13
C ASN A 986 -21.73 63.54 2.74
N LEU A 987 -21.56 64.41 1.74
CA LEU A 987 -21.10 64.00 0.41
C LEU A 987 -19.66 63.48 0.43
N ASN A 988 -18.78 64.06 1.25
CA ASN A 988 -17.42 63.58 1.44
C ASN A 988 -17.38 62.19 2.09
N GLU A 989 -18.20 61.95 3.12
CA GLU A 989 -18.34 60.60 3.72
C GLU A 989 -18.87 59.59 2.70
N LYS A 990 -19.89 59.97 1.92
CA LYS A 990 -20.43 59.12 0.85
C LYS A 990 -19.37 58.81 -0.22
N ASN A 991 -18.58 59.81 -0.62
CA ASN A 991 -17.49 59.65 -1.58
C ASN A 991 -16.38 58.74 -1.06
N LYS A 992 -16.10 58.77 0.25
CA LYS A 992 -15.16 57.82 0.87
C LYS A 992 -15.65 56.37 0.72
N ILE A 993 -16.92 56.11 1.06
CA ILE A 993 -17.54 54.79 0.92
C ILE A 993 -17.55 54.34 -0.55
N LEU A 994 -17.93 55.22 -1.48
CA LEU A 994 -17.92 54.91 -2.92
C LEU A 994 -16.52 54.58 -3.43
N ASN A 995 -15.48 55.30 -2.99
CA ASN A 995 -14.11 55.00 -3.35
C ASN A 995 -13.68 53.62 -2.82
N GLU A 996 -14.04 53.28 -1.58
CA GLU A 996 -13.79 51.95 -1.01
C GLU A 996 -14.51 50.85 -1.83
N GLU A 997 -15.76 51.08 -2.24
CA GLU A 997 -16.51 50.17 -3.13
C GLU A 997 -15.85 50.02 -4.51
N ILE A 998 -15.40 51.11 -5.14
CA ILE A 998 -14.71 51.10 -6.43
C ILE A 998 -13.40 50.29 -6.33
N VAL A 999 -12.61 50.54 -5.28
CA VAL A 999 -11.37 49.79 -5.04
C VAL A 999 -11.67 48.30 -4.87
N GLN A 1000 -12.73 47.96 -4.13
CA GLN A 1000 -13.13 46.56 -3.94
C GLN A 1000 -13.59 45.89 -5.24
N LEU A 1001 -14.34 46.60 -6.09
CA LEU A 1001 -14.78 46.08 -7.40
C LEU A 1001 -13.60 45.91 -8.38
N LYS A 1002 -12.64 46.83 -8.38
CA LYS A 1002 -11.40 46.69 -9.16
C LYS A 1002 -10.58 45.49 -8.71
N LYS A 1003 -10.44 45.28 -7.40
CA LYS A 1003 -9.79 44.07 -6.85
C LYS A 1003 -10.52 42.80 -7.31
N GLU A 1004 -11.84 42.78 -7.24
CA GLU A 1004 -12.65 41.65 -7.71
C GLU A 1004 -12.44 41.36 -9.19
N ARG A 1005 -12.43 42.39 -10.04
CA ARG A 1005 -12.11 42.26 -11.48
C ARG A 1005 -10.72 41.70 -11.70
N LYS A 1006 -9.71 42.19 -10.97
CA LYS A 1006 -8.34 41.69 -11.05
C LYS A 1006 -8.21 40.22 -10.62
N PHE A 1007 -8.90 39.79 -9.56
CA PHE A 1007 -8.94 38.38 -9.16
C PHE A 1007 -9.66 37.48 -10.17
N MET A 1008 -10.70 38.00 -10.82
CA MET A 1008 -11.38 37.29 -11.91
C MET A 1008 -10.47 37.16 -13.14
N ALA A 1009 -9.74 38.22 -13.50
CA ALA A 1009 -8.72 38.18 -14.55
C ALA A 1009 -7.66 37.11 -14.28
N LEU A 1010 -7.15 37.05 -13.05
CA LEU A 1010 -6.20 36.02 -12.62
C LEU A 1010 -6.79 34.61 -12.74
N SER A 1011 -8.04 34.43 -12.29
CA SER A 1011 -8.73 33.14 -12.39
C SER A 1011 -8.89 32.69 -13.85
N ILE A 1012 -9.18 33.62 -14.78
CA ILE A 1012 -9.26 33.29 -16.21
C ILE A 1012 -7.87 33.00 -16.78
N TYR A 1013 -6.86 33.80 -16.42
CA TYR A 1013 -5.47 33.64 -16.88
C TYR A 1013 -4.92 32.25 -16.56
N ASP A 1014 -5.05 31.83 -15.30
CA ASP A 1014 -4.59 30.52 -14.83
C ASP A 1014 -5.32 29.35 -15.53
N ASN A 1015 -6.49 29.60 -16.12
CA ASN A 1015 -7.32 28.61 -16.80
C ASN A 1015 -7.30 28.72 -18.34
N LEU A 1016 -6.51 29.61 -18.94
CA LEU A 1016 -6.51 29.79 -20.41
C LEU A 1016 -6.22 28.49 -21.17
N LYS A 1017 -5.30 27.66 -20.66
CA LYS A 1017 -4.98 26.37 -21.28
C LYS A 1017 -6.14 25.39 -21.15
N VAL A 1018 -6.79 25.34 -19.98
CA VAL A 1018 -8.00 24.54 -19.75
C VAL A 1018 -9.10 24.90 -20.75
N LEU A 1019 -9.32 26.20 -20.96
CA LEU A 1019 -10.33 26.71 -21.89
C LEU A 1019 -10.06 26.30 -23.36
N GLU A 1020 -8.79 26.35 -23.80
CA GLU A 1020 -8.38 25.86 -25.13
C GLU A 1020 -8.69 24.37 -25.30
N ASN A 1021 -8.31 23.56 -24.31
CA ASN A 1021 -8.53 22.12 -24.36
C ASN A 1021 -10.01 21.76 -24.29
N LEU A 1022 -10.81 22.51 -23.53
CA LEU A 1022 -12.27 22.37 -23.49
C LEU A 1022 -12.87 22.64 -24.87
N CYS A 1023 -12.40 23.67 -25.58
CA CYS A 1023 -12.89 24.01 -26.92
C CYS A 1023 -12.58 22.90 -27.94
N GLU A 1024 -11.33 22.45 -27.98
CA GLU A 1024 -10.90 21.34 -28.85
C GLU A 1024 -11.67 20.06 -28.51
N PHE A 1025 -11.83 19.78 -27.23
CA PHE A 1025 -12.57 18.62 -26.77
C PHE A 1025 -14.03 18.68 -27.24
N CYS A 1026 -14.74 19.78 -26.98
CA CYS A 1026 -16.12 19.96 -27.40
C CYS A 1026 -16.27 19.81 -28.92
N SER A 1027 -15.25 20.21 -29.69
CA SER A 1027 -15.20 20.07 -31.15
C SER A 1027 -15.00 18.62 -31.60
N SER A 1028 -14.37 17.77 -30.78
CA SER A 1028 -14.13 16.34 -31.06
C SER A 1028 -15.32 15.43 -30.76
N LEU A 1029 -16.36 15.94 -30.09
CA LEU A 1029 -17.59 15.19 -29.82
C LEU A 1029 -18.30 14.88 -31.14
N ASN A 1030 -18.38 13.60 -31.49
CA ASN A 1030 -19.04 13.16 -32.72
C ASN A 1030 -20.57 13.22 -32.52
N TYR A 1031 -21.19 14.30 -33.01
CA TYR A 1031 -22.60 14.64 -32.77
C TYR A 1031 -23.62 13.65 -33.34
N GLY A 1032 -23.23 12.77 -34.26
CA GLY A 1032 -24.13 11.84 -34.96
C GLY A 1032 -24.49 10.56 -34.21
N THR A 1033 -23.70 10.16 -33.21
CA THR A 1033 -23.86 8.90 -32.45
C THR A 1033 -24.43 9.09 -31.04
N LEU A 1034 -24.65 10.34 -30.64
CA LEU A 1034 -25.18 10.69 -29.32
C LEU A 1034 -26.71 10.61 -29.39
N GLY A 1035 -27.29 9.53 -28.84
CA GLY A 1035 -28.75 9.42 -28.71
C GLY A 1035 -29.36 10.61 -27.93
N GLN A 1036 -30.70 10.67 -27.88
CA GLN A 1036 -31.53 11.75 -27.28
C GLN A 1036 -31.22 12.17 -25.82
N VAL A 1037 -30.25 11.56 -25.15
CA VAL A 1037 -30.09 11.58 -23.69
C VAL A 1037 -29.51 12.89 -23.12
N ARG A 1038 -29.22 13.92 -23.93
CA ARG A 1038 -29.38 15.35 -23.55
C ARG A 1038 -28.88 16.27 -24.67
N ASN A 1039 -29.82 16.84 -25.43
CA ASN A 1039 -29.53 17.93 -26.37
C ASN A 1039 -28.95 19.18 -25.65
N GLU A 1040 -29.29 19.39 -24.38
CA GLU A 1040 -28.93 20.58 -23.59
C GLU A 1040 -27.42 20.69 -23.30
N SER A 1041 -26.75 19.60 -22.94
CA SER A 1041 -25.29 19.62 -22.70
C SER A 1041 -24.51 19.81 -24.01
N LEU A 1042 -25.04 19.31 -25.13
CA LEU A 1042 -24.48 19.54 -26.47
C LEU A 1042 -24.70 20.97 -26.94
N GLU A 1043 -25.84 21.56 -26.60
CA GLU A 1043 -26.14 22.97 -26.86
C GLU A 1043 -25.21 23.89 -26.06
N SER A 1044 -25.01 23.60 -24.78
CA SER A 1044 -24.05 24.33 -23.91
C SER A 1044 -22.62 24.25 -24.45
N ALA A 1045 -22.19 23.07 -24.93
CA ALA A 1045 -20.89 22.90 -25.57
C ALA A 1045 -20.75 23.67 -26.90
N ARG A 1046 -21.81 23.75 -27.69
CA ARG A 1046 -21.84 24.54 -28.94
C ARG A 1046 -21.83 26.04 -28.65
N GLU A 1047 -22.63 26.50 -27.69
CA GLU A 1047 -22.61 27.87 -27.19
C GLU A 1047 -21.20 28.25 -26.72
N TYR A 1048 -20.52 27.34 -26.01
CA TYR A 1048 -19.15 27.55 -25.56
C TYR A 1048 -18.19 27.74 -26.72
N ILE A 1049 -18.19 26.83 -27.70
CA ILE A 1049 -17.29 26.90 -28.86
C ILE A 1049 -17.51 28.21 -29.61
N ALA A 1050 -18.77 28.58 -29.85
CA ALA A 1050 -19.11 29.83 -30.54
C ALA A 1050 -18.58 31.04 -29.75
N TYR A 1051 -18.91 31.13 -28.46
CA TYR A 1051 -18.49 32.24 -27.60
C TYR A 1051 -16.97 32.34 -27.49
N TYR A 1052 -16.30 31.20 -27.25
CA TYR A 1052 -14.84 31.12 -27.12
C TYR A 1052 -14.15 31.59 -28.41
N THR A 1053 -14.59 31.09 -29.56
CA THR A 1053 -14.00 31.43 -30.86
C THR A 1053 -14.12 32.92 -31.17
N GLU A 1054 -15.27 33.52 -30.84
CA GLU A 1054 -15.54 34.94 -31.06
C GLU A 1054 -14.80 35.85 -30.08
N ASN A 1055 -14.73 35.49 -28.79
CA ASN A 1055 -14.36 36.42 -27.72
C ASN A 1055 -12.97 36.19 -27.10
N ILE A 1056 -12.29 35.06 -27.35
CA ILE A 1056 -11.05 34.72 -26.61
C ILE A 1056 -9.90 35.73 -26.82
N SER A 1057 -9.80 36.32 -28.01
CA SER A 1057 -8.78 37.34 -28.32
C SER A 1057 -9.00 38.61 -27.48
N ILE A 1058 -10.25 39.03 -27.32
CA ILE A 1058 -10.67 40.15 -26.49
C ILE A 1058 -10.39 39.83 -25.02
N ILE A 1059 -10.81 38.65 -24.56
CA ILE A 1059 -10.59 38.18 -23.17
C ILE A 1059 -9.10 38.19 -22.82
N LYS A 1060 -8.24 37.61 -23.67
CA LYS A 1060 -6.79 37.60 -23.46
C LYS A 1060 -6.26 39.03 -23.33
N ARG A 1061 -6.65 39.94 -24.22
CA ARG A 1061 -6.24 41.35 -24.17
C ARG A 1061 -6.65 42.05 -22.86
N GLU A 1062 -7.92 41.92 -22.46
CA GLU A 1062 -8.44 42.55 -21.23
C GLU A 1062 -7.77 41.98 -19.97
N ILE A 1063 -7.48 40.67 -19.94
CA ILE A 1063 -6.73 40.04 -18.84
C ILE A 1063 -5.33 40.64 -18.73
N PHE A 1064 -4.62 40.75 -19.85
CA PHE A 1064 -3.27 41.32 -19.85
C PHE A 1064 -3.29 42.77 -19.37
N GLN A 1065 -4.27 43.58 -19.79
CA GLN A 1065 -4.42 44.97 -19.32
C GLN A 1065 -4.79 45.10 -17.84
N GLU A 1066 -5.49 44.13 -17.26
CA GLU A 1066 -5.89 44.18 -15.84
C GLU A 1066 -4.77 43.67 -14.90
N LEU A 1067 -3.94 42.73 -15.39
CA LEU A 1067 -2.85 42.13 -14.60
C LEU A 1067 -1.53 42.90 -14.68
N TYR A 1068 -1.24 43.53 -15.83
CA TYR A 1068 0.00 44.27 -16.13
C TYR A 1068 -0.30 45.74 -16.44
#